data_AF-A0AAT9HAC9-F1
#
_entry.id   AF-A0AAT9HAC9-F1
#
_cell.length_a   1.000
_cell.length_b   1.000
_cell.length_c   1.000
_cell.angle_alpha   90.00
_cell.angle_beta   90.00
_cell.angle_gamma   90.00
#
_symmetry.space_group_name_H-M   'P 1'
#
loop_
_entity.id
_entity.type
_entity.pdbx_description
1 polymer ?
#
loop_
_entity_poly.entity_id
_entity_poly.type
_entity_poly.pdbx_seq_one_letter_code
_entity_poly.pdbx_strand_id
1 'polypeptide(L)'
;MLLDRERCVLCARCTRFSNQIAGDPMIELIERGALQQVGTGEGDPFESYFSGNTIQICPVGALTSAAYRFRSRPFDLISSPSVCEHCSGGCATRTDHRRGKVMRRLAADDPEVNEEWLCDKGRFGFRYAQQRDRLTTPLVRSPEGELEPASWPDALQIAAQGLLASRGRTGVLTGGRLTVEDAYAYSKFARVALDTNDIDFRARVHSAEEADFLAARIAGRGRDLDGTGVTYTSLEKAPAVLLVGFESEEEAPGVFLRLRKAWRRHGQRTFALATHATRGLEKAGGTLLPAAPGTETEWLDALAGGVGLEGDGARAAEALRGDGAVIVVGERLAAVRGGLTAAVRFAAATGARLVWIPRRAGERGAVEAGALPSLLPGGRPSTDPRARAEVAALWGVAELPHRYGRDTGQIVEAAARGELQALLVAGVEVADLPDPARARAALAEAGFVVSLELRPGEVTALADVVLPVAAVPEKAGTFLNWEGRVRLFEAALKPDQMTRRLPPTDARVLQMLADAMDVHLGLPDLRTVRAELDRLGAWDGPAASDPLETASALPRPAAGEAVLAGHRLLLDEGLLQVGDEALAGTRHAARARVSAATAAEAGVKDGDLLAVTGTAGTVRLPLAVTEMPDRVVWLPLNSVGGGVASGTGALPGSLVRIGPATLADEAPRRWRHEPVPRRRRSVDVRHRPLVAGRPQGGVLLRVPDGDRADLHRHGAQGRRLDAVARRPQPARPLGHAPVARRRHQADAQGRPRRQARRQGGVHPRAGRRGRSGLHGDRGDPLRAGRQRDLDLRPAHHDAAHRPAHRGPVHPRGRLGRHLRHRPRGLELRLHLSAAGRPALLRADDLVRDRHGRRVRLRVPVLGVDVDVDDRGTADRPLVHPAAAGVLPHLHRDDGRRDQPRPFDMPESEGDLVGGFNTEYSSIKFAMFMLAEYINMVTVSAVAVTFFLGGWRAPWPISTFWEGANHGWWPMLWFTGKLVSLLFGFVWLRGTLPRVRYDQLMKLGWKVLIPVSLVWLMLVASVRALRNEGYDFSDIALYIGGAVLALLLLSFVADLFRGKEKEDGQPAEGPPAFDPMGGGFPVPPLPGQEVPPVPRRRPRRERELIVSGAPDTQSDGSAGGPTDGKEASDG
;
A
#
# COMPACT_ATOMS: atom_id res chain seq x y z
N MET A 1 7.31 -0.66 17.02
CA MET A 1 5.92 -1.02 17.46
C MET A 1 5.76 -0.71 18.94
N LEU A 2 4.54 -0.64 19.49
CA LEU A 2 4.28 -0.63 20.94
C LEU A 2 3.39 -1.83 21.34
N LEU A 3 3.73 -2.49 22.45
CA LEU A 3 2.98 -3.60 23.05
C LEU A 3 2.42 -3.18 24.43
N ASP A 4 1.13 -3.39 24.61
CA ASP A 4 0.33 -3.14 25.81
C ASP A 4 -0.23 -4.50 26.27
N ARG A 5 0.48 -5.15 27.20
CA ARG A 5 0.23 -6.57 27.55
C ARG A 5 -1.09 -6.78 28.28
N GLU A 6 -1.53 -5.81 29.09
CA GLU A 6 -2.80 -5.86 29.84
C GLU A 6 -4.02 -5.90 28.92
N ARG A 7 -3.91 -5.36 27.69
CA ARG A 7 -4.96 -5.46 26.66
C ARG A 7 -5.00 -6.82 25.94
N CYS A 8 -4.01 -7.71 26.13
CA CYS A 8 -3.88 -8.91 25.32
C CYS A 8 -4.90 -10.00 25.70
N VAL A 9 -5.62 -10.53 24.70
CA VAL A 9 -6.60 -11.62 24.86
C VAL A 9 -6.10 -12.98 24.33
N LEU A 10 -4.78 -13.14 24.23
CA LEU A 10 -4.06 -14.40 23.90
C LEU A 10 -4.52 -15.15 22.63
N CYS A 11 -5.24 -14.48 21.72
CA CYS A 11 -5.81 -15.04 20.49
C CYS A 11 -4.80 -15.56 19.44
N ALA A 12 -3.49 -15.56 19.74
CA ALA A 12 -2.37 -16.00 18.90
C ALA A 12 -2.28 -15.41 17.47
N ARG A 13 -3.13 -14.44 17.07
CA ARG A 13 -3.14 -13.88 15.70
C ARG A 13 -1.79 -13.29 15.28
N CYS A 14 -1.14 -12.54 16.16
CA CYS A 14 0.16 -11.92 15.91
C CYS A 14 1.30 -12.95 15.78
N THR A 15 1.42 -13.88 16.72
CA THR A 15 2.44 -14.94 16.71
C THR A 15 2.26 -15.88 15.51
N ARG A 16 1.00 -16.25 15.21
CA ARG A 16 0.65 -16.99 13.99
C ARG A 16 0.99 -16.23 12.71
N PHE A 17 0.74 -14.92 12.62
CA PHE A 17 1.15 -14.15 11.44
C PHE A 17 2.67 -14.18 11.24
N SER A 18 3.43 -13.93 12.31
CA SER A 18 4.91 -13.91 12.29
C SER A 18 5.49 -15.23 11.77
N ASN A 19 5.06 -16.35 12.34
CA ASN A 19 5.51 -17.68 11.89
C ASN A 19 4.89 -18.09 10.54
N GLN A 20 3.56 -18.10 10.42
CA GLN A 20 2.85 -18.73 9.31
C GLN A 20 2.96 -17.93 8.01
N ILE A 21 2.89 -16.59 8.07
CA ILE A 21 2.90 -15.71 6.90
C ILE A 21 4.29 -15.11 6.66
N ALA A 22 4.76 -14.19 7.52
CA ALA A 22 6.02 -13.46 7.30
C ALA A 22 7.27 -14.37 7.32
N GLY A 23 7.25 -15.43 8.14
CA GLY A 23 8.42 -16.28 8.35
C GLY A 23 9.47 -15.70 9.28
N ASP A 24 9.13 -14.66 10.05
CA ASP A 24 9.95 -14.08 11.10
C ASP A 24 9.32 -14.47 12.46
N PRO A 25 9.62 -15.66 13.03
CA PRO A 25 8.98 -16.20 14.25
C PRO A 25 9.52 -15.53 15.54
N MET A 26 9.67 -14.21 15.52
CA MET A 26 10.30 -13.40 16.58
C MET A 26 9.35 -13.03 17.73
N ILE A 27 8.06 -13.37 17.64
CA ILE A 27 7.07 -13.14 18.70
C ILE A 27 6.28 -14.41 19.01
N GLU A 28 6.21 -14.74 20.30
CA GLU A 28 5.58 -15.97 20.81
C GLU A 28 4.77 -15.71 22.10
N LEU A 29 4.07 -16.73 22.60
CA LEU A 29 3.37 -16.73 23.87
C LEU A 29 4.28 -17.33 24.96
N ILE A 30 4.90 -16.44 25.74
CA ILE A 30 5.75 -16.75 26.89
C ILE A 30 4.85 -17.04 28.11
N GLU A 31 5.36 -17.79 29.08
CA GLU A 31 4.63 -18.28 30.27
C GLU A 31 3.44 -19.21 29.97
N ARG A 32 2.76 -19.66 31.03
CA ARG A 32 1.62 -20.59 30.96
C ARG A 32 0.46 -20.12 31.84
N GLY A 33 -0.75 -20.57 31.52
CA GLY A 33 -1.96 -20.27 32.30
C GLY A 33 -2.23 -18.76 32.40
N ALA A 34 -2.55 -18.28 33.60
CA ALA A 34 -2.91 -16.87 33.83
C ALA A 34 -1.75 -15.87 33.65
N LEU A 35 -0.49 -16.33 33.61
CA LEU A 35 0.69 -15.49 33.35
C LEU A 35 1.04 -15.41 31.85
N GLN A 36 0.39 -16.21 31.00
CA GLN A 36 0.73 -16.30 29.58
C GLN A 36 0.60 -14.93 28.89
N GLN A 37 1.64 -14.54 28.16
CA GLN A 37 1.78 -13.19 27.59
C GLN A 37 2.53 -13.19 26.25
N VAL A 38 2.27 -12.20 25.41
CA VAL A 38 3.05 -12.00 24.17
C VAL A 38 4.41 -11.39 24.51
N GLY A 39 5.47 -11.95 23.93
CA GLY A 39 6.84 -11.45 24.05
C GLY A 39 7.70 -11.77 22.83
N THR A 40 8.92 -11.27 22.88
CA THR A 40 10.07 -11.56 21.99
C THR A 40 11.08 -12.42 22.76
N GLY A 41 12.14 -12.91 22.10
CA GLY A 41 13.31 -13.44 22.80
C GLY A 41 13.93 -12.40 23.75
N GLU A 42 14.59 -12.84 24.82
CA GLU A 42 15.21 -11.91 25.76
C GLU A 42 16.43 -11.22 25.13
N GLY A 43 16.30 -9.92 24.87
CA GLY A 43 17.30 -9.12 24.16
C GLY A 43 17.02 -8.93 22.66
N ASP A 44 16.17 -9.77 22.05
CA ASP A 44 15.93 -9.76 20.61
C ASP A 44 14.90 -8.70 20.17
N PRO A 45 15.25 -7.76 19.27
CA PRO A 45 14.30 -6.83 18.68
C PRO A 45 13.40 -7.51 17.64
N PHE A 46 12.18 -7.00 17.46
CA PHE A 46 11.25 -7.51 16.43
C PHE A 46 11.59 -6.95 15.04
N GLU A 47 12.63 -7.49 14.41
CA GLU A 47 13.12 -7.13 13.07
C GLU A 47 12.39 -7.90 11.96
N SER A 48 11.15 -7.50 11.64
CA SER A 48 10.41 -8.01 10.49
C SER A 48 9.91 -6.87 9.61
N TYR A 49 10.13 -6.98 8.30
CA TYR A 49 9.55 -6.09 7.28
C TYR A 49 8.02 -6.18 7.13
N PHE A 50 7.39 -7.05 7.91
CA PHE A 50 5.94 -7.26 7.96
C PHE A 50 5.36 -7.00 9.36
N SER A 51 6.14 -6.41 10.29
CA SER A 51 5.78 -6.23 11.70
C SER A 51 4.43 -5.51 11.86
N GLY A 52 4.13 -4.52 11.03
CA GLY A 52 2.93 -3.71 11.13
C GLY A 52 1.63 -4.41 10.74
N ASN A 53 1.68 -5.60 10.13
CA ASN A 53 0.48 -6.43 9.96
C ASN A 53 -0.01 -6.97 11.31
N THR A 54 0.91 -7.25 12.25
CA THR A 54 0.55 -7.70 13.61
C THR A 54 -0.28 -6.65 14.38
N ILE A 55 -0.08 -5.36 14.07
CA ILE A 55 -0.87 -4.24 14.58
C ILE A 55 -2.28 -4.25 13.97
N GLN A 56 -2.40 -4.48 12.65
CA GLN A 56 -3.69 -4.47 11.96
C GLN A 56 -4.60 -5.64 12.38
N ILE A 57 -4.05 -6.84 12.60
CA ILE A 57 -4.83 -8.03 12.97
C ILE A 57 -5.12 -8.14 14.48
N CYS A 58 -4.61 -7.22 15.31
CA CYS A 58 -4.77 -7.23 16.76
C CYS A 58 -6.15 -6.66 17.17
N PRO A 59 -7.09 -7.49 17.65
CA PRO A 59 -8.50 -7.07 17.85
C PRO A 59 -8.73 -6.22 19.11
N VAL A 60 -7.67 -5.85 19.83
CA VAL A 60 -7.75 -5.28 21.19
C VAL A 60 -6.76 -4.13 21.44
N GLY A 61 -6.03 -3.67 20.41
CA GLY A 61 -5.08 -2.57 20.56
C GLY A 61 -3.90 -2.87 21.49
N ALA A 62 -3.65 -4.15 21.80
CA ALA A 62 -2.45 -4.58 22.51
C ALA A 62 -1.20 -4.27 21.69
N LEU A 63 -1.23 -4.53 20.38
CA LEU A 63 -0.20 -4.05 19.44
C LEU A 63 -0.68 -2.76 18.78
N THR A 64 0.11 -1.69 18.89
CA THR A 64 -0.22 -0.36 18.33
C THR A 64 0.97 0.28 17.63
N SER A 65 0.68 1.12 16.64
CA SER A 65 1.71 1.94 15.98
C SER A 65 2.06 3.14 16.84
N ALA A 66 3.36 3.33 17.14
CA ALA A 66 3.88 4.47 17.89
C ALA A 66 3.59 5.82 17.17
N ALA A 67 3.45 5.79 15.84
CA ALA A 67 3.03 6.93 15.03
C ALA A 67 1.60 7.39 15.35
N TYR A 68 0.69 6.45 15.61
CA TYR A 68 -0.75 6.65 15.63
C TYR A 68 -1.38 6.64 17.03
N ARG A 69 -0.77 5.95 18.02
CA ARG A 69 -1.30 5.86 19.39
C ARG A 69 -1.56 7.27 19.96
N PHE A 70 -2.76 7.45 20.50
CA PHE A 70 -3.26 8.72 21.07
C PHE A 70 -3.27 9.94 20.11
N ARG A 71 -3.38 9.74 18.79
CA ARG A 71 -3.51 10.86 17.81
C ARG A 71 -4.95 11.18 17.40
N SER A 72 -5.80 10.17 17.34
CA SER A 72 -7.19 10.25 16.89
C SER A 72 -7.91 8.95 17.24
N ARG A 73 -9.24 8.99 17.38
CA ARG A 73 -10.05 7.77 17.40
C ARG A 73 -10.25 7.32 15.94
N PRO A 74 -10.38 6.02 15.64
CA PRO A 74 -10.50 5.57 14.25
C PRO A 74 -11.68 6.19 13.48
N PHE A 75 -12.83 6.33 14.14
CA PHE A 75 -14.01 7.00 13.59
C PHE A 75 -13.91 8.55 13.52
N ASP A 76 -12.79 9.16 13.96
CA ASP A 76 -12.46 10.56 13.65
C ASP A 76 -11.72 10.70 12.30
N LEU A 77 -11.44 9.60 11.60
CA LEU A 77 -10.69 9.56 10.33
C LEU A 77 -11.63 9.44 9.13
N ILE A 78 -11.22 10.06 8.02
CA ILE A 78 -11.77 9.78 6.70
C ILE A 78 -10.89 8.68 6.10
N SER A 79 -11.50 7.55 5.73
CA SER A 79 -10.82 6.43 5.07
C SER A 79 -10.99 6.51 3.56
N SER A 80 -9.88 6.50 2.81
CA SER A 80 -9.86 6.56 1.35
C SER A 80 -9.15 5.33 0.76
N PRO A 81 -9.76 4.57 -0.17
CA PRO A 81 -9.06 3.54 -0.94
C PRO A 81 -7.93 4.15 -1.77
N SER A 82 -6.77 3.49 -1.79
CA SER A 82 -5.56 3.97 -2.49
C SER A 82 -4.60 2.82 -2.80
N VAL A 83 -3.49 3.10 -3.49
CA VAL A 83 -2.49 2.11 -3.92
C VAL A 83 -1.11 2.47 -3.37
N CYS A 84 -0.32 1.46 -2.99
CA CYS A 84 1.04 1.64 -2.49
C CYS A 84 1.98 2.18 -3.59
N GLU A 85 2.63 3.33 -3.35
CA GLU A 85 3.49 4.02 -4.31
C GLU A 85 4.97 3.58 -4.29
N HIS A 86 5.34 2.66 -3.40
CA HIS A 86 6.75 2.38 -3.10
C HIS A 86 7.39 1.33 -4.02
N CYS A 87 6.64 0.32 -4.47
CA CYS A 87 7.14 -0.76 -5.32
C CYS A 87 6.10 -1.28 -6.33
N SER A 88 6.57 -2.01 -7.34
CA SER A 88 5.75 -2.53 -8.45
C SER A 88 4.69 -3.55 -8.06
N GLY A 89 4.65 -4.01 -6.79
CA GLY A 89 3.64 -4.96 -6.31
C GLY A 89 2.20 -4.43 -6.34
N GLY A 90 2.02 -3.10 -6.31
CA GLY A 90 0.71 -2.48 -6.50
C GLY A 90 -0.35 -2.78 -5.42
N CYS A 91 0.09 -3.07 -4.18
CA CYS A 91 -0.80 -3.45 -3.09
C CYS A 91 -1.91 -2.42 -2.86
N ALA A 92 -3.14 -2.92 -2.65
CA ALA A 92 -4.29 -2.13 -2.24
C ALA A 92 -4.12 -1.65 -0.79
N THR A 93 -4.47 -0.39 -0.54
CA THR A 93 -4.34 0.25 0.77
C THR A 93 -5.59 1.03 1.14
N ARG A 94 -5.81 1.19 2.44
CA ARG A 94 -6.71 2.20 2.99
C ARG A 94 -5.85 3.31 3.60
N THR A 95 -5.91 4.50 3.01
CA THR A 95 -5.25 5.70 3.54
C THR A 95 -6.25 6.44 4.43
N ASP A 96 -5.97 6.48 5.73
CA ASP A 96 -6.85 7.16 6.71
C ASP A 96 -6.26 8.53 7.07
N HIS A 97 -7.03 9.61 6.85
CA HIS A 97 -6.59 10.98 7.08
C HIS A 97 -7.53 11.80 7.98
N ARG A 98 -7.01 12.90 8.53
CA ARG A 98 -7.75 13.84 9.37
C ARG A 98 -7.19 15.25 9.22
N ARG A 99 -8.05 16.24 8.97
CA ARG A 99 -7.68 17.67 8.82
C ARG A 99 -6.48 17.88 7.88
N GLY A 100 -6.50 17.26 6.69
CA GLY A 100 -5.44 17.42 5.70
C GLY A 100 -4.14 16.64 5.97
N LYS A 101 -4.11 15.74 6.95
CA LYS A 101 -2.93 14.94 7.32
C LYS A 101 -3.25 13.45 7.27
N VAL A 102 -2.45 12.65 6.54
CA VAL A 102 -2.54 11.18 6.59
C VAL A 102 -2.03 10.71 7.95
N MET A 103 -2.86 9.93 8.65
CA MET A 103 -2.63 9.51 10.04
C MET A 103 -2.10 8.07 10.13
N ARG A 104 -2.59 7.19 9.25
CA ARG A 104 -2.14 5.80 9.09
C ARG A 104 -2.46 5.27 7.69
N ARG A 105 -1.76 4.22 7.27
CA ARG A 105 -2.17 3.33 6.18
C ARG A 105 -2.42 1.93 6.71
N LEU A 106 -3.46 1.28 6.18
CA LEU A 106 -3.76 -0.13 6.40
C LEU A 106 -3.78 -0.85 5.04
N ALA A 107 -3.70 -2.18 5.04
CA ALA A 107 -4.01 -2.94 3.83
C ALA A 107 -5.50 -2.82 3.52
N ALA A 108 -5.85 -2.88 2.24
CA ALA A 108 -7.20 -3.25 1.83
C ALA A 108 -7.19 -4.70 1.33
N ASP A 109 -8.32 -5.39 1.48
CA ASP A 109 -8.53 -6.76 1.00
C ASP A 109 -8.53 -6.79 -0.53
N ASP A 110 -7.48 -7.36 -1.11
CA ASP A 110 -7.36 -7.66 -2.54
C ASP A 110 -6.76 -9.07 -2.70
N PRO A 111 -7.61 -10.13 -2.73
CA PRO A 111 -7.15 -11.51 -2.77
C PRO A 111 -6.32 -11.87 -4.00
N GLU A 112 -6.46 -11.16 -5.11
CA GLU A 112 -5.64 -11.41 -6.31
C GLU A 112 -4.23 -10.80 -6.18
N VAL A 113 -4.09 -9.65 -5.52
CA VAL A 113 -2.81 -8.93 -5.39
C VAL A 113 -2.13 -9.23 -4.04
N ASN A 114 -2.52 -8.54 -2.96
CA ASN A 114 -1.81 -8.53 -1.68
C ASN A 114 -2.53 -9.24 -0.53
N GLU A 115 -3.69 -9.83 -0.77
CA GLU A 115 -4.60 -10.36 0.26
C GLU A 115 -4.91 -9.25 1.28
N GLU A 116 -4.65 -9.46 2.58
CA GLU A 116 -4.81 -8.47 3.64
C GLU A 116 -3.47 -7.84 4.09
N TRP A 117 -2.39 -8.03 3.31
CA TRP A 117 -1.01 -7.78 3.75
C TRP A 117 -0.36 -6.54 3.15
N LEU A 118 0.54 -5.92 3.90
CA LEU A 118 1.48 -4.89 3.44
C LEU A 118 2.87 -5.12 4.03
N CYS A 119 3.92 -4.73 3.31
CA CYS A 119 5.21 -4.49 3.92
C CYS A 119 5.21 -3.16 4.70
N ASP A 120 6.12 -3.05 5.67
CA ASP A 120 6.20 -1.90 6.56
C ASP A 120 6.62 -0.61 5.85
N LYS A 121 7.35 -0.71 4.73
CA LYS A 121 7.59 0.41 3.80
C LYS A 121 6.28 1.02 3.29
N GLY A 122 5.37 0.19 2.75
CA GLY A 122 4.07 0.66 2.26
C GLY A 122 3.12 1.13 3.37
N ARG A 123 3.27 0.57 4.58
CA ARG A 123 2.43 0.86 5.74
C ARG A 123 2.81 2.13 6.50
N PHE A 124 4.11 2.45 6.59
CA PHE A 124 4.62 3.57 7.39
C PHE A 124 5.35 4.65 6.58
N GLY A 125 5.83 4.33 5.37
CA GLY A 125 6.57 5.24 4.48
C GLY A 125 5.76 6.41 3.87
N PHE A 126 4.66 6.84 4.48
CA PHE A 126 3.80 7.92 3.95
C PHE A 126 4.16 9.32 4.50
N ARG A 127 5.17 9.42 5.38
CA ARG A 127 5.48 10.66 6.11
C ARG A 127 6.33 11.68 5.35
N TYR A 128 6.96 11.29 4.24
CA TYR A 128 7.75 12.20 3.38
C TYR A 128 6.92 13.42 2.94
N ALA A 129 5.66 13.21 2.55
CA ALA A 129 4.76 14.26 2.06
C ALA A 129 4.38 15.31 3.14
N GLN A 130 4.69 15.04 4.41
CA GLN A 130 4.30 15.80 5.59
C GLN A 130 5.49 16.46 6.33
N GLN A 131 6.69 16.39 5.76
CA GLN A 131 7.88 17.04 6.32
C GLN A 131 7.80 18.57 6.19
N ARG A 132 8.56 19.27 7.03
CA ARG A 132 8.52 20.75 7.11
C ARG A 132 9.19 21.45 5.92
N ASP A 133 10.03 20.73 5.20
CA ASP A 133 10.73 21.13 3.98
C ASP A 133 9.96 20.77 2.71
N ARG A 134 8.69 20.33 2.82
CA ARG A 134 7.83 20.08 1.66
C ARG A 134 7.68 21.36 0.82
N LEU A 135 8.05 21.27 -0.46
CA LEU A 135 7.90 22.38 -1.40
C LEU A 135 6.40 22.67 -1.63
N THR A 136 6.03 23.95 -1.62
CA THR A 136 4.63 24.42 -1.72
C THR A 136 4.44 25.69 -2.54
N THR A 137 5.53 26.40 -2.83
CA THR A 137 5.61 27.52 -3.78
C THR A 137 6.71 27.20 -4.80
N PRO A 138 6.60 27.70 -6.05
CA PRO A 138 7.72 27.71 -6.98
C PRO A 138 8.94 28.43 -6.38
N LEU A 139 10.13 27.98 -6.77
CA LEU A 139 11.39 28.68 -6.53
C LEU A 139 12.05 29.01 -7.88
N VAL A 140 12.71 30.15 -7.97
CA VAL A 140 13.51 30.57 -9.13
C VAL A 140 14.88 31.03 -8.65
N ARG A 141 15.94 30.73 -9.40
CA ARG A 141 17.30 31.18 -9.09
C ARG A 141 17.48 32.65 -9.45
N SER A 142 17.95 33.46 -8.50
CA SER A 142 18.28 34.86 -8.73
C SER A 142 19.62 35.01 -9.47
N PRO A 143 19.93 36.18 -10.05
CA PRO A 143 21.25 36.46 -10.65
C PRO A 143 22.43 36.30 -9.69
N GLU A 144 22.19 36.41 -8.39
CA GLU A 144 23.16 36.18 -7.30
C GLU A 144 23.38 34.68 -7.00
N GLY A 145 22.61 33.79 -7.63
CA GLY A 145 22.77 32.33 -7.58
C GLY A 145 21.91 31.60 -6.55
N GLU A 146 21.10 32.31 -5.75
CA GLU A 146 20.26 31.73 -4.68
C GLU A 146 18.83 31.42 -5.15
N LEU A 147 18.17 30.44 -4.53
CA LEU A 147 16.77 30.09 -4.85
C LEU A 147 15.77 30.92 -4.04
N GLU A 148 15.01 31.79 -4.71
CA GLU A 148 13.98 32.64 -4.10
C GLU A 148 12.55 32.16 -4.41
N PRO A 149 11.58 32.30 -3.48
CA PRO A 149 10.18 31.96 -3.75
C PRO A 149 9.52 32.88 -4.77
N ALA A 150 9.07 32.30 -5.89
CA ALA A 150 8.45 33.00 -7.01
C ALA A 150 6.94 32.79 -7.10
N SER A 151 6.24 33.63 -7.87
CA SER A 151 4.84 33.36 -8.23
C SER A 151 4.75 32.28 -9.31
N TRP A 152 3.59 31.63 -9.44
CA TRP A 152 3.38 30.62 -10.48
C TRP A 152 3.53 31.19 -11.91
N PRO A 153 2.92 32.34 -12.28
CA PRO A 153 3.17 32.98 -13.56
C PRO A 153 4.66 33.24 -13.84
N ASP A 154 5.39 33.84 -12.90
CA ASP A 154 6.79 34.24 -13.12
C ASP A 154 7.69 33.01 -13.31
N ALA A 155 7.54 32.00 -12.45
CA ALA A 155 8.31 30.76 -12.54
C ALA A 155 8.01 29.97 -13.82
N LEU A 156 6.76 29.93 -14.26
CA LEU A 156 6.37 29.30 -15.53
C LEU A 156 6.92 30.07 -16.73
N GLN A 157 6.89 31.41 -16.69
CA GLN A 157 7.41 32.25 -17.78
C GLN A 157 8.93 32.08 -17.97
N ILE A 158 9.68 32.01 -16.86
CA ILE A 158 11.14 31.80 -16.88
C ILE A 158 11.46 30.36 -17.32
N ALA A 159 10.74 29.36 -16.80
CA ALA A 159 10.89 27.97 -17.24
C ALA A 159 10.60 27.80 -18.74
N ALA A 160 9.51 28.40 -19.24
CA ALA A 160 9.14 28.38 -20.66
C ALA A 160 10.22 29.04 -21.54
N GLN A 161 10.78 30.18 -21.13
CA GLN A 161 11.82 30.88 -21.88
C GLN A 161 13.11 30.06 -22.01
N GLY A 162 13.63 29.49 -20.92
CA GLY A 162 14.86 28.69 -20.95
C GLY A 162 14.69 27.35 -21.70
N LEU A 163 13.51 26.73 -21.60
CA LEU A 163 13.18 25.52 -22.35
C LEU A 163 12.96 25.79 -23.84
N LEU A 164 12.32 26.90 -24.23
CA LEU A 164 12.17 27.31 -25.63
C LEU A 164 13.52 27.62 -26.30
N ALA A 165 14.42 28.32 -25.59
CA ALA A 165 15.79 28.56 -26.07
C ALA A 165 16.59 27.25 -26.31
N SER A 166 16.18 26.17 -25.63
CA SER A 166 16.82 24.85 -25.69
C SER A 166 16.01 23.81 -26.49
N ARG A 167 14.95 24.20 -27.21
CA ARG A 167 14.08 23.28 -27.97
C ARG A 167 14.89 22.42 -28.96
N GLY A 168 14.60 21.13 -29.01
CA GLY A 168 15.37 20.12 -29.74
C GLY A 168 16.72 19.72 -29.11
N ARG A 169 17.07 20.31 -27.95
CA ARG A 169 18.33 20.11 -27.21
C ARG A 169 18.08 20.09 -25.68
N THR A 170 16.94 19.54 -25.27
CA THR A 170 16.57 19.30 -23.86
C THR A 170 16.51 17.80 -23.60
N GLY A 171 17.02 17.36 -22.44
CA GLY A 171 16.82 15.99 -21.93
C GLY A 171 15.77 15.96 -20.81
N VAL A 172 15.02 14.85 -20.70
CA VAL A 172 13.92 14.70 -19.74
C VAL A 172 14.11 13.44 -18.89
N LEU A 173 14.28 13.61 -17.58
CA LEU A 173 14.56 12.53 -16.62
C LEU A 173 13.38 12.38 -15.64
N THR A 174 12.48 11.44 -15.89
CA THR A 174 11.16 11.41 -15.22
C THR A 174 11.09 10.54 -13.96
N GLY A 175 12.06 9.64 -13.77
CA GLY A 175 12.08 8.69 -12.66
C GLY A 175 10.97 7.62 -12.67
N GLY A 176 11.20 6.53 -11.93
CA GLY A 176 10.31 5.36 -11.91
C GLY A 176 9.14 5.41 -10.92
N ARG A 177 8.66 6.58 -10.51
CA ARG A 177 7.62 6.73 -9.45
C ARG A 177 6.37 7.51 -9.86
N LEU A 178 6.29 7.95 -11.12
CA LEU A 178 5.12 8.64 -11.66
C LEU A 178 3.91 7.71 -11.82
N THR A 179 2.73 8.31 -11.92
CA THR A 179 1.53 7.62 -12.40
C THR A 179 1.61 7.42 -13.91
N VAL A 180 0.77 6.55 -14.48
CA VAL A 180 0.66 6.40 -15.95
C VAL A 180 0.35 7.73 -16.61
N GLU A 181 -0.56 8.52 -16.01
CA GLU A 181 -1.05 9.78 -16.56
C GLU A 181 -0.02 10.92 -16.45
N ASP A 182 0.76 10.97 -15.37
CA ASP A 182 1.88 11.90 -15.25
C ASP A 182 3.02 11.52 -16.21
N ALA A 183 3.39 10.24 -16.30
CA ALA A 183 4.42 9.76 -17.23
C ALA A 183 4.03 10.01 -18.69
N TYR A 184 2.75 9.86 -19.04
CA TYR A 184 2.22 10.20 -20.36
C TYR A 184 2.33 11.71 -20.64
N ALA A 185 2.07 12.56 -19.65
CA ALA A 185 2.23 14.00 -19.81
C ALA A 185 3.69 14.40 -20.09
N TYR A 186 4.69 13.80 -19.42
CA TYR A 186 6.11 14.00 -19.80
C TYR A 186 6.41 13.47 -21.21
N SER A 187 5.92 12.28 -21.54
CA SER A 187 6.08 11.64 -22.86
C SER A 187 5.54 12.48 -24.03
N LYS A 188 4.39 13.14 -23.83
CA LYS A 188 3.82 14.10 -24.79
C LYS A 188 4.56 15.44 -24.76
N PHE A 189 4.88 15.98 -23.58
CA PHE A 189 5.55 17.28 -23.44
C PHE A 189 6.96 17.29 -24.07
N ALA A 190 7.75 16.23 -23.86
CA ALA A 190 9.06 16.05 -24.48
C ALA A 190 8.98 16.13 -26.01
N ARG A 191 8.03 15.42 -26.61
CA ARG A 191 7.94 15.26 -28.07
C ARG A 191 7.22 16.42 -28.77
N VAL A 192 6.24 17.05 -28.12
CA VAL A 192 5.44 18.14 -28.69
C VAL A 192 6.05 19.51 -28.38
N ALA A 193 6.34 19.80 -27.10
CA ALA A 193 6.85 21.10 -26.67
C ALA A 193 8.37 21.21 -26.84
N LEU A 194 9.12 20.20 -26.36
CA LEU A 194 10.59 20.22 -26.37
C LEU A 194 11.24 19.66 -27.65
N ASP A 195 10.46 19.07 -28.57
CA ASP A 195 10.94 18.51 -29.86
C ASP A 195 12.03 17.43 -29.71
N THR A 196 11.88 16.55 -28.71
CA THR A 196 12.90 15.55 -28.34
C THR A 196 12.34 14.15 -28.07
N ASN A 197 13.13 13.13 -28.38
CA ASN A 197 12.94 11.76 -27.89
C ASN A 197 13.84 11.43 -26.69
N ASP A 198 14.67 12.38 -26.23
CA ASP A 198 15.57 12.22 -25.08
C ASP A 198 14.76 12.29 -23.77
N ILE A 199 13.93 11.26 -23.54
CA ILE A 199 13.12 11.05 -22.34
C ILE A 199 13.30 9.62 -21.83
N ASP A 200 13.68 9.47 -20.56
CA ASP A 200 13.83 8.17 -19.92
C ASP A 200 13.42 8.20 -18.43
N PHE A 201 12.69 7.18 -18.00
CA PHE A 201 12.25 6.99 -16.61
C PHE A 201 13.31 6.32 -15.73
N ARG A 202 14.34 5.70 -16.34
CA ARG A 202 15.27 4.77 -15.69
C ARG A 202 16.39 5.46 -14.90
N ALA A 203 15.99 6.11 -13.82
CA ALA A 203 16.91 6.52 -12.75
C ALA A 203 17.46 5.28 -11.99
N ARG A 204 18.35 4.51 -12.62
CA ARG A 204 19.14 3.39 -12.06
C ARG A 204 20.27 3.06 -13.05
N VAL A 205 21.13 2.11 -12.72
CA VAL A 205 21.94 1.39 -13.74
C VAL A 205 21.01 0.71 -14.74
N HIS A 206 21.20 0.95 -16.03
CA HIS A 206 20.37 0.48 -17.13
C HIS A 206 21.23 0.25 -18.37
N SER A 207 20.64 -0.28 -19.45
CA SER A 207 21.35 -0.54 -20.71
C SER A 207 20.45 -0.36 -21.94
N ALA A 208 21.05 -0.38 -23.14
CA ALA A 208 20.32 -0.48 -24.40
C ALA A 208 19.59 -1.83 -24.52
N GLU A 209 20.23 -2.92 -24.08
CA GLU A 209 19.63 -4.25 -24.01
C GLU A 209 18.33 -4.27 -23.19
N GLU A 210 18.27 -3.50 -22.09
CA GLU A 210 17.03 -3.32 -21.33
C GLU A 210 15.97 -2.53 -22.10
N ALA A 211 16.35 -1.51 -22.88
CA ALA A 211 15.38 -0.76 -23.68
C ALA A 211 14.75 -1.63 -24.80
N ASP A 212 15.55 -2.48 -25.44
CA ASP A 212 15.09 -3.46 -26.43
C ASP A 212 14.24 -4.56 -25.78
N PHE A 213 14.71 -5.14 -24.65
CA PHE A 213 13.94 -6.11 -23.87
C PHE A 213 12.58 -5.56 -23.42
N LEU A 214 12.53 -4.32 -22.92
CA LEU A 214 11.29 -3.68 -22.51
C LEU A 214 10.35 -3.45 -23.69
N ALA A 215 10.86 -2.98 -24.83
CA ALA A 215 10.06 -2.78 -26.04
C ALA A 215 9.56 -4.09 -26.67
N ALA A 216 10.38 -5.14 -26.69
CA ALA A 216 10.09 -6.40 -27.38
C ALA A 216 9.35 -7.44 -26.52
N ARG A 217 9.65 -7.52 -25.22
CA ARG A 217 9.08 -8.52 -24.28
C ARG A 217 7.94 -7.99 -23.43
N ILE A 218 8.02 -6.74 -22.99
CA ILE A 218 7.17 -6.21 -21.90
C ILE A 218 6.09 -5.25 -22.41
N ALA A 219 6.43 -4.28 -23.26
CA ALA A 219 5.53 -3.22 -23.70
C ALA A 219 4.27 -3.79 -24.38
N GLY A 220 3.10 -3.23 -24.06
CA GLY A 220 1.79 -3.70 -24.50
C GLY A 220 1.30 -5.00 -23.87
N ARG A 221 2.11 -5.72 -23.05
CA ARG A 221 1.77 -7.06 -22.55
C ARG A 221 1.52 -7.12 -21.04
N GLY A 222 0.43 -7.75 -20.65
CA GLY A 222 0.04 -7.92 -19.26
C GLY A 222 -1.47 -8.08 -19.08
N ARG A 223 -1.86 -8.44 -17.84
CA ARG A 223 -3.20 -8.91 -17.50
C ARG A 223 -4.32 -8.01 -18.00
N ASP A 224 -4.18 -6.70 -17.82
CA ASP A 224 -5.21 -5.72 -18.17
C ASP A 224 -4.83 -4.91 -19.44
N LEU A 225 -3.83 -5.38 -20.21
CA LEU A 225 -3.35 -4.76 -21.46
C LEU A 225 -3.74 -5.60 -22.68
N ASP A 226 -3.15 -6.80 -22.83
CA ASP A 226 -3.43 -7.76 -23.90
C ASP A 226 -4.08 -9.06 -23.37
N GLY A 227 -4.21 -9.20 -22.05
CA GLY A 227 -4.70 -10.41 -21.40
C GLY A 227 -3.65 -11.51 -21.21
N THR A 228 -2.38 -11.25 -21.54
CA THR A 228 -1.27 -12.20 -21.38
C THR A 228 -0.42 -11.89 -20.13
N GLY A 229 0.75 -12.52 -20.03
CA GLY A 229 1.69 -12.32 -18.93
C GLY A 229 1.48 -13.21 -17.70
N VAL A 230 2.30 -12.99 -16.68
CA VAL A 230 2.26 -13.72 -15.41
C VAL A 230 1.50 -12.88 -14.38
N THR A 231 0.48 -13.46 -13.76
CA THR A 231 -0.23 -12.90 -12.60
C THR A 231 0.28 -13.49 -11.28
N TYR A 232 0.02 -12.79 -10.17
CA TYR A 232 0.27 -13.28 -8.81
C TYR A 232 -0.29 -14.69 -8.58
N THR A 233 -1.53 -14.94 -9.00
CA THR A 233 -2.18 -16.26 -8.91
C THR A 233 -1.49 -17.32 -9.76
N SER A 234 -0.95 -16.95 -10.92
CA SER A 234 -0.22 -17.87 -11.81
C SER A 234 1.23 -18.10 -11.41
N LEU A 235 1.79 -17.22 -10.57
CA LEU A 235 3.09 -17.39 -9.92
C LEU A 235 2.96 -18.29 -8.68
N GLU A 236 1.95 -18.07 -7.83
CA GLU A 236 1.65 -18.92 -6.66
C GLU A 236 1.35 -20.38 -7.08
N LYS A 237 0.86 -20.60 -8.31
CA LYS A 237 0.55 -21.92 -8.89
C LYS A 237 1.68 -22.56 -9.73
N ALA A 238 2.81 -21.87 -9.95
CA ALA A 238 3.88 -22.42 -10.79
C ALA A 238 4.56 -23.65 -10.11
N PRO A 239 4.93 -24.70 -10.84
CA PRO A 239 5.65 -25.85 -10.25
C PRO A 239 7.11 -25.52 -9.93
N ALA A 240 7.69 -24.58 -10.68
CA ALA A 240 9.04 -24.06 -10.51
C ALA A 240 9.10 -22.57 -10.85
N VAL A 241 9.95 -21.83 -10.14
CA VAL A 241 10.21 -20.41 -10.35
C VAL A 241 11.71 -20.15 -10.32
N LEU A 242 12.27 -19.48 -11.33
CA LEU A 242 13.65 -18.98 -11.31
C LEU A 242 13.65 -17.46 -11.07
N LEU A 243 14.42 -16.99 -10.09
CA LEU A 243 14.67 -15.58 -9.84
C LEU A 243 16.03 -15.18 -10.43
N VAL A 244 16.09 -14.15 -11.27
CA VAL A 244 17.31 -13.69 -11.95
C VAL A 244 17.44 -12.18 -11.81
N GLY A 245 18.55 -11.70 -11.23
CA GLY A 245 18.73 -10.27 -10.96
C GLY A 245 17.65 -9.69 -10.02
N PHE A 246 17.02 -10.53 -9.20
CA PHE A 246 15.84 -10.19 -8.39
C PHE A 246 15.89 -10.82 -6.99
N GLU A 247 15.56 -10.05 -5.95
CA GLU A 247 15.38 -10.53 -4.57
C GLU A 247 13.94 -10.22 -4.13
N SER A 248 13.18 -11.25 -3.75
CA SER A 248 11.72 -11.14 -3.59
C SER A 248 11.24 -10.48 -2.30
N GLU A 249 11.99 -10.54 -1.20
CA GLU A 249 11.67 -9.89 0.07
C GLU A 249 12.09 -8.41 0.04
N GLU A 250 13.23 -8.10 -0.58
CA GLU A 250 13.80 -6.75 -0.62
C GLU A 250 13.15 -5.87 -1.73
N GLU A 251 12.94 -6.42 -2.94
CA GLU A 251 12.57 -5.62 -4.12
C GLU A 251 11.05 -5.59 -4.39
N ALA A 252 10.31 -6.66 -4.11
CA ALA A 252 8.85 -6.68 -4.19
C ALA A 252 8.18 -7.59 -3.13
N PRO A 253 8.10 -7.16 -1.85
CA PRO A 253 7.69 -7.99 -0.70
C PRO A 253 6.40 -8.83 -0.83
N GLY A 254 5.42 -8.38 -1.62
CA GLY A 254 4.20 -9.15 -1.88
C GLY A 254 4.45 -10.42 -2.72
N VAL A 255 5.50 -10.42 -3.55
CA VAL A 255 5.97 -11.59 -4.32
C VAL A 255 6.59 -12.61 -3.37
N PHE A 256 7.45 -12.19 -2.43
CA PHE A 256 7.99 -13.07 -1.38
C PHE A 256 6.89 -13.80 -0.61
N LEU A 257 5.87 -13.09 -0.11
CA LEU A 257 4.77 -13.72 0.62
C LEU A 257 4.02 -14.78 -0.22
N ARG A 258 3.92 -14.58 -1.54
CA ARG A 258 3.27 -15.51 -2.48
C ARG A 258 4.13 -16.74 -2.77
N LEU A 259 5.43 -16.57 -3.02
CA LEU A 259 6.38 -17.68 -3.17
C LEU A 259 6.46 -18.52 -1.89
N ARG A 260 6.60 -17.88 -0.73
CA ARG A 260 6.59 -18.53 0.58
C ARG A 260 5.27 -19.27 0.85
N LYS A 261 4.12 -18.68 0.51
CA LYS A 261 2.80 -19.34 0.62
C LYS A 261 2.72 -20.58 -0.26
N ALA A 262 3.20 -20.50 -1.51
CA ALA A 262 3.22 -21.61 -2.46
C ALA A 262 4.11 -22.76 -1.98
N TRP A 263 5.34 -22.46 -1.54
CA TRP A 263 6.25 -23.43 -0.91
C TRP A 263 5.59 -24.13 0.29
N ARG A 264 5.05 -23.36 1.25
CA ARG A 264 4.39 -23.89 2.46
C ARG A 264 3.10 -24.70 2.20
N ARG A 265 2.48 -24.57 1.02
CA ARG A 265 1.20 -25.24 0.69
C ARG A 265 1.37 -26.46 -0.20
N HIS A 266 2.27 -26.39 -1.17
CA HIS A 266 2.41 -27.40 -2.23
C HIS A 266 3.85 -27.57 -2.74
N GLY A 267 4.86 -27.11 -2.00
CA GLY A 267 6.26 -27.44 -2.27
C GLY A 267 6.82 -26.83 -3.56
N GLN A 268 6.33 -25.65 -3.97
CA GLN A 268 6.86 -24.91 -5.12
C GLN A 268 8.39 -24.80 -5.07
N ARG A 269 9.06 -25.22 -6.14
CA ARG A 269 10.53 -25.17 -6.26
C ARG A 269 10.97 -23.77 -6.71
N THR A 270 11.46 -22.94 -5.79
CA THR A 270 12.05 -21.63 -6.11
C THR A 270 13.56 -21.77 -6.24
N PHE A 271 14.14 -21.25 -7.31
CA PHE A 271 15.58 -21.18 -7.55
C PHE A 271 15.99 -19.71 -7.70
N ALA A 272 17.19 -19.33 -7.29
CA ALA A 272 17.69 -17.96 -7.50
C ALA A 272 19.14 -17.93 -7.96
N LEU A 273 19.41 -17.18 -9.04
CA LEU A 273 20.75 -16.78 -9.45
C LEU A 273 21.17 -15.57 -8.63
N ALA A 274 22.00 -15.81 -7.61
CA ALA A 274 22.43 -14.84 -6.61
C ALA A 274 23.81 -15.21 -6.03
N THR A 275 24.45 -14.27 -5.35
CA THR A 275 25.77 -14.53 -4.73
C THR A 275 25.67 -15.40 -3.48
N HIS A 276 24.57 -15.37 -2.75
CA HIS A 276 24.36 -16.09 -1.49
C HIS A 276 22.87 -16.35 -1.28
N ALA A 277 22.54 -17.29 -0.37
CA ALA A 277 21.18 -17.48 0.10
C ALA A 277 20.74 -16.23 0.89
N THR A 278 19.65 -15.60 0.45
CA THR A 278 19.05 -14.44 1.12
C THR A 278 17.95 -14.88 2.08
N ARG A 279 17.65 -14.06 3.10
CA ARG A 279 16.54 -14.32 4.03
C ARG A 279 15.21 -14.55 3.30
N GLY A 280 14.98 -13.83 2.20
CA GLY A 280 13.81 -14.00 1.34
C GLY A 280 13.77 -15.37 0.66
N LEU A 281 14.90 -15.84 0.12
CA LEU A 281 15.03 -17.16 -0.49
C LEU A 281 14.88 -18.29 0.53
N GLU A 282 15.59 -18.21 1.66
CA GLU A 282 15.54 -19.19 2.76
C GLU A 282 14.12 -19.33 3.32
N LYS A 283 13.46 -18.20 3.63
CA LYS A 283 12.07 -18.19 4.12
C LYS A 283 11.05 -18.60 3.06
N ALA A 284 11.39 -18.57 1.78
CA ALA A 284 10.59 -19.14 0.69
C ALA A 284 10.95 -20.61 0.38
N GLY A 285 11.89 -21.21 1.10
CA GLY A 285 12.34 -22.59 0.87
C GLY A 285 13.03 -22.80 -0.47
N GLY A 286 13.68 -21.76 -0.99
CA GLY A 286 14.32 -21.78 -2.29
C GLY A 286 15.77 -22.26 -2.28
N THR A 287 16.20 -22.76 -3.44
CA THR A 287 17.55 -23.24 -3.71
C THR A 287 18.42 -22.11 -4.30
N LEU A 288 19.62 -21.93 -3.76
CA LEU A 288 20.63 -21.05 -4.35
C LEU A 288 21.26 -21.72 -5.58
N LEU A 289 21.36 -20.98 -6.68
CA LEU A 289 22.28 -21.27 -7.77
C LEU A 289 23.38 -20.19 -7.74
N PRO A 290 24.59 -20.50 -7.22
CA PRO A 290 25.57 -19.49 -6.84
C PRO A 290 26.17 -18.80 -8.07
N ALA A 291 25.87 -17.51 -8.22
CA ALA A 291 26.29 -16.68 -9.34
C ALA A 291 27.05 -15.43 -8.84
N ALA A 292 28.24 -15.21 -9.41
CA ALA A 292 28.95 -13.93 -9.33
C ALA A 292 28.43 -12.97 -10.42
N PRO A 293 28.43 -11.64 -10.20
CA PRO A 293 27.94 -10.68 -11.20
C PRO A 293 28.63 -10.84 -12.57
N GLY A 294 27.85 -11.13 -13.61
CA GLY A 294 28.29 -11.49 -14.96
C GLY A 294 27.97 -12.95 -15.31
N THR A 295 28.15 -13.88 -14.36
CA THR A 295 27.98 -15.34 -14.56
C THR A 295 26.52 -15.77 -14.69
N GLU A 296 25.55 -14.88 -14.46
CA GLU A 296 24.13 -15.15 -14.70
C GLU A 296 23.86 -15.55 -16.16
N THR A 297 24.68 -15.06 -17.11
CA THR A 297 24.63 -15.47 -18.52
C THR A 297 25.01 -16.93 -18.73
N GLU A 298 26.16 -17.34 -18.19
CA GLU A 298 26.68 -18.72 -18.25
C GLU A 298 25.70 -19.70 -17.61
N TRP A 299 25.13 -19.35 -16.46
CA TRP A 299 24.08 -20.13 -15.79
C TRP A 299 22.82 -20.27 -16.65
N LEU A 300 22.33 -19.20 -17.27
CA LEU A 300 21.13 -19.24 -18.11
C LEU A 300 21.32 -20.11 -19.36
N ASP A 301 22.45 -20.00 -20.04
CA ASP A 301 22.77 -20.84 -21.21
C ASP A 301 23.03 -22.31 -20.81
N ALA A 302 23.66 -22.57 -19.66
CA ALA A 302 23.82 -23.92 -19.12
C ALA A 302 22.47 -24.56 -18.75
N LEU A 303 21.57 -23.82 -18.09
CA LEU A 303 20.20 -24.26 -17.80
C LEU A 303 19.40 -24.53 -19.09
N ALA A 304 19.57 -23.69 -20.12
CA ALA A 304 18.96 -23.86 -21.45
C ALA A 304 19.46 -25.12 -22.17
N GLY A 305 20.76 -25.40 -22.14
CA GLY A 305 21.36 -26.58 -22.76
C GLY A 305 21.19 -27.88 -21.96
N GLY A 306 21.12 -27.80 -20.63
CA GLY A 306 21.17 -28.97 -19.75
C GLY A 306 22.56 -29.62 -19.64
N VAL A 307 23.62 -28.89 -19.98
CA VAL A 307 25.00 -29.37 -20.08
C VAL A 307 25.88 -28.71 -19.02
N GLY A 308 26.80 -29.47 -18.41
CA GLY A 308 27.71 -28.95 -17.38
C GLY A 308 27.05 -28.67 -16.03
N LEU A 309 25.86 -29.26 -15.78
CA LEU A 309 25.08 -29.05 -14.57
C LEU A 309 25.06 -30.31 -13.71
N GLU A 310 25.40 -30.15 -12.44
CA GLU A 310 25.33 -31.19 -11.41
C GLU A 310 24.40 -30.73 -10.26
N GLY A 311 24.01 -31.68 -9.40
CA GLY A 311 23.23 -31.40 -8.18
C GLY A 311 22.01 -30.50 -8.43
N ASP A 312 21.98 -29.36 -7.74
CA ASP A 312 20.88 -28.40 -7.84
C ASP A 312 20.77 -27.70 -9.20
N GLY A 313 21.85 -27.56 -9.96
CA GLY A 313 21.79 -27.06 -11.33
C GLY A 313 20.97 -28.00 -12.23
N ALA A 314 21.21 -29.31 -12.12
CA ALA A 314 20.44 -30.32 -12.84
C ALA A 314 18.97 -30.34 -12.38
N ARG A 315 18.71 -30.28 -11.06
CA ARG A 315 17.34 -30.19 -10.50
C ARG A 315 16.59 -28.94 -11.00
N ALA A 316 17.26 -27.80 -11.12
CA ALA A 316 16.68 -26.57 -11.64
C ALA A 316 16.36 -26.69 -13.15
N ALA A 317 17.29 -27.21 -13.94
CA ALA A 317 17.13 -27.42 -15.38
C ALA A 317 15.94 -28.33 -15.70
N GLU A 318 15.76 -29.43 -14.97
CA GLU A 318 14.58 -30.29 -15.08
C GLU A 318 13.31 -29.54 -14.66
N ALA A 319 13.33 -28.93 -13.47
CA ALA A 319 12.15 -28.28 -12.88
C ALA A 319 11.58 -27.15 -13.75
N LEU A 320 12.44 -26.36 -14.39
CA LEU A 320 12.07 -25.18 -15.16
C LEU A 320 11.58 -25.51 -16.59
N ARG A 321 11.71 -26.77 -17.04
CA ARG A 321 11.04 -27.29 -18.25
C ARG A 321 9.62 -27.80 -17.98
N GLY A 322 9.15 -27.76 -16.73
CA GLY A 322 7.80 -28.18 -16.35
C GLY A 322 6.72 -27.18 -16.74
N ASP A 323 5.57 -27.69 -17.21
CA ASP A 323 4.43 -26.88 -17.67
C ASP A 323 4.03 -25.77 -16.67
N GLY A 324 4.00 -24.53 -17.15
CA GLY A 324 3.60 -23.37 -16.37
C GLY A 324 4.67 -22.79 -15.44
N ALA A 325 5.91 -23.30 -15.46
CA ALA A 325 7.07 -22.68 -14.80
C ALA A 325 7.26 -21.21 -15.19
N VAL A 326 7.94 -20.45 -14.32
CA VAL A 326 8.11 -18.99 -14.45
C VAL A 326 9.58 -18.58 -14.30
N ILE A 327 10.02 -17.64 -15.13
CA ILE A 327 11.29 -16.94 -15.00
C ILE A 327 10.99 -15.49 -14.61
N VAL A 328 11.44 -15.08 -13.42
CA VAL A 328 11.29 -13.72 -12.89
C VAL A 328 12.61 -12.97 -13.07
N VAL A 329 12.59 -11.94 -13.89
CA VAL A 329 13.73 -11.03 -14.13
C VAL A 329 13.51 -9.73 -13.36
N GLY A 330 14.49 -9.34 -12.55
CA GLY A 330 14.49 -8.07 -11.82
C GLY A 330 15.18 -6.92 -12.58
N GLU A 331 15.00 -5.69 -12.11
CA GLU A 331 15.61 -4.49 -12.73
C GLU A 331 17.15 -4.53 -12.79
N ARG A 332 17.79 -5.33 -11.94
CA ARG A 332 19.25 -5.41 -11.85
C ARG A 332 19.90 -6.25 -12.96
N LEU A 333 19.14 -7.10 -13.68
CA LEU A 333 19.70 -7.87 -14.79
C LEU A 333 20.12 -6.96 -15.97
N ALA A 334 19.58 -5.73 -16.04
CA ALA A 334 20.01 -4.70 -17.00
C ALA A 334 21.50 -4.29 -16.86
N ALA A 335 22.13 -4.56 -15.71
CA ALA A 335 23.56 -4.32 -15.47
C ALA A 335 24.47 -5.48 -15.95
N VAL A 336 23.90 -6.63 -16.32
CA VAL A 336 24.63 -7.80 -16.82
C VAL A 336 24.47 -7.87 -18.34
N ARG A 337 25.51 -7.47 -19.07
CA ARG A 337 25.49 -7.49 -20.55
C ARG A 337 25.22 -8.91 -21.07
N GLY A 338 24.25 -9.03 -21.96
CA GLY A 338 23.76 -10.29 -22.51
C GLY A 338 22.82 -11.08 -21.58
N GLY A 339 22.57 -10.60 -20.35
CA GLY A 339 21.76 -11.29 -19.34
C GLY A 339 20.28 -11.34 -19.68
N LEU A 340 19.73 -10.26 -20.26
CA LEU A 340 18.33 -10.21 -20.71
C LEU A 340 18.15 -11.04 -21.98
N THR A 341 19.12 -10.99 -22.88
CA THR A 341 19.20 -11.82 -24.09
C THR A 341 19.25 -13.31 -23.73
N ALA A 342 20.09 -13.69 -22.76
CA ALA A 342 20.15 -15.06 -22.22
C ALA A 342 18.83 -15.48 -21.55
N ALA A 343 18.15 -14.58 -20.82
CA ALA A 343 16.85 -14.87 -20.21
C ALA A 343 15.75 -15.10 -21.26
N VAL A 344 15.78 -14.38 -22.39
CA VAL A 344 14.88 -14.61 -23.53
C VAL A 344 15.19 -15.94 -24.22
N ARG A 345 16.48 -16.27 -24.45
CA ARG A 345 16.91 -17.59 -24.96
C ARG A 345 16.43 -18.73 -24.05
N PHE A 346 16.64 -18.60 -22.73
CA PHE A 346 16.27 -19.61 -21.76
C PHE A 346 14.74 -19.83 -21.69
N ALA A 347 13.94 -18.75 -21.74
CA ALA A 347 12.48 -18.85 -21.82
C ALA A 347 12.02 -19.56 -23.10
N ALA A 348 12.64 -19.27 -24.25
CA ALA A 348 12.35 -19.94 -25.52
C ALA A 348 12.75 -21.43 -25.52
N ALA A 349 13.88 -21.77 -24.89
CA ALA A 349 14.39 -23.15 -24.82
C ALA A 349 13.63 -24.05 -23.82
N THR A 350 12.94 -23.47 -22.83
CA THR A 350 12.19 -24.21 -21.80
C THR A 350 10.68 -24.14 -21.93
N GLY A 351 10.14 -23.13 -22.63
CA GLY A 351 8.71 -22.81 -22.62
C GLY A 351 8.24 -22.11 -21.32
N ALA A 352 9.15 -21.83 -20.38
CA ALA A 352 8.83 -21.15 -19.13
C ALA A 352 8.39 -19.70 -19.37
N ARG A 353 7.40 -19.24 -18.59
CA ARG A 353 6.80 -17.91 -18.76
C ARG A 353 7.71 -16.84 -18.16
N LEU A 354 8.26 -15.98 -19.02
CA LEU A 354 9.12 -14.87 -18.63
C LEU A 354 8.29 -13.68 -18.12
N VAL A 355 8.71 -13.08 -17.01
CA VAL A 355 8.12 -11.84 -16.45
C VAL A 355 9.20 -10.92 -15.90
N TRP A 356 8.99 -9.61 -16.05
CA TRP A 356 9.85 -8.56 -15.50
C TRP A 356 9.20 -7.91 -14.28
N ILE A 357 9.92 -7.80 -13.17
CA ILE A 357 9.46 -7.16 -11.94
C ILE A 357 10.43 -6.01 -11.58
N PRO A 358 10.09 -4.74 -11.94
CA PRO A 358 10.87 -3.58 -11.51
C PRO A 358 10.71 -3.33 -10.02
N ARG A 359 11.62 -2.57 -9.40
CA ARG A 359 11.56 -2.29 -7.96
C ARG A 359 10.55 -1.19 -7.61
N ARG A 360 10.27 -0.23 -8.51
CA ARG A 360 9.42 0.95 -8.23
C ARG A 360 8.02 0.85 -8.85
N ALA A 361 7.06 1.58 -8.27
CA ALA A 361 5.64 1.48 -8.63
C ALA A 361 5.25 2.09 -10.00
N GLY A 362 5.99 3.07 -10.50
CA GLY A 362 5.64 3.78 -11.74
C GLY A 362 6.17 3.13 -13.01
N GLU A 363 7.16 2.25 -12.92
CA GLU A 363 8.01 1.87 -14.06
C GLU A 363 7.28 1.04 -15.13
N ARG A 364 6.41 0.11 -14.72
CA ARG A 364 5.56 -0.61 -15.67
C ARG A 364 4.64 0.35 -16.44
N GLY A 365 4.15 1.40 -15.77
CA GLY A 365 3.36 2.47 -16.37
C GLY A 365 4.15 3.41 -17.28
N ALA A 366 5.40 3.72 -16.92
CA ALA A 366 6.29 4.57 -17.71
C ALA A 366 6.66 3.93 -19.06
N VAL A 367 6.83 2.60 -19.11
CA VAL A 367 6.98 1.84 -20.37
C VAL A 367 5.74 2.00 -21.26
N GLU A 368 4.52 1.77 -20.75
CA GLU A 368 3.29 1.92 -21.55
C GLU A 368 2.99 3.38 -21.93
N ALA A 369 3.42 4.34 -21.12
CA ALA A 369 3.30 5.76 -21.41
C ALA A 369 4.31 6.27 -22.46
N GLY A 370 5.28 5.46 -22.87
CA GLY A 370 6.35 5.88 -23.79
C GLY A 370 7.36 6.85 -23.17
N ALA A 371 7.56 6.82 -21.84
CA ALA A 371 8.59 7.60 -21.15
C ALA A 371 9.99 6.93 -21.25
N LEU A 372 10.29 6.38 -22.44
CA LEU A 372 11.50 5.64 -22.81
C LEU A 372 11.87 6.05 -24.26
N PRO A 373 13.16 6.17 -24.64
CA PRO A 373 13.53 6.72 -25.95
C PRO A 373 13.08 5.87 -27.15
N SER A 374 13.04 4.55 -26.97
CA SER A 374 12.63 3.56 -27.97
C SER A 374 11.11 3.45 -28.16
N LEU A 375 10.29 4.06 -27.29
CA LEU A 375 8.84 3.84 -27.24
C LEU A 375 8.01 5.13 -27.25
N LEU A 376 6.96 5.10 -28.05
CA LEU A 376 5.77 5.94 -27.97
C LEU A 376 4.67 5.19 -27.19
N PRO A 377 3.61 5.87 -26.72
CA PRO A 377 2.64 5.26 -25.81
C PRO A 377 1.84 4.10 -26.45
N GLY A 378 1.50 3.11 -25.62
CA GLY A 378 0.84 1.87 -26.04
C GLY A 378 1.77 0.84 -26.68
N GLY A 379 3.06 0.84 -26.32
CA GLY A 379 4.07 -0.11 -26.81
C GLY A 379 4.49 0.10 -28.26
N ARG A 380 4.33 1.33 -28.78
CA ARG A 380 4.61 1.71 -30.16
C ARG A 380 6.11 2.01 -30.37
N PRO A 381 6.86 1.32 -31.25
CA PRO A 381 8.27 1.62 -31.48
C PRO A 381 8.48 3.04 -32.06
N SER A 382 9.34 3.86 -31.46
CA SER A 382 9.59 5.25 -31.91
C SER A 382 10.25 5.32 -33.30
N THR A 383 10.91 4.24 -33.71
CA THR A 383 11.53 4.06 -35.03
C THR A 383 10.52 3.75 -36.15
N ASP A 384 9.34 3.18 -35.84
CA ASP A 384 8.35 2.80 -36.85
C ASP A 384 7.61 4.05 -37.42
N PRO A 385 7.55 4.24 -38.76
CA PRO A 385 6.90 5.40 -39.36
C PRO A 385 5.38 5.48 -39.15
N ARG A 386 4.69 4.33 -39.10
CA ARG A 386 3.24 4.28 -38.86
C ARG A 386 2.94 4.56 -37.38
N ALA A 387 3.74 4.03 -36.47
CA ALA A 387 3.68 4.35 -35.05
C ALA A 387 3.82 5.86 -34.78
N ARG A 388 4.80 6.52 -35.41
CA ARG A 388 4.92 7.99 -35.34
C ARG A 388 3.71 8.69 -35.94
N ALA A 389 3.23 8.26 -37.11
CA ALA A 389 2.09 8.90 -37.78
C ALA A 389 0.76 8.79 -37.00
N GLU A 390 0.49 7.64 -36.37
CA GLU A 390 -0.69 7.46 -35.49
C GLU A 390 -0.68 8.42 -34.30
N VAL A 391 0.46 8.50 -33.60
CA VAL A 391 0.61 9.32 -32.40
C VAL A 391 0.64 10.81 -32.76
N ALA A 392 1.28 11.19 -33.87
CA ALA A 392 1.25 12.55 -34.41
C ALA A 392 -0.19 13.01 -34.71
N ALA A 393 -0.95 12.16 -35.42
CA ALA A 393 -2.33 12.44 -35.81
C ALA A 393 -3.28 12.58 -34.60
N LEU A 394 -3.11 11.77 -33.54
CA LEU A 394 -3.90 11.93 -32.32
C LEU A 394 -3.52 13.18 -31.52
N TRP A 395 -2.22 13.49 -31.44
CA TRP A 395 -1.72 14.66 -30.72
C TRP A 395 -1.93 15.98 -31.48
N GLY A 396 -2.37 15.93 -32.75
CA GLY A 396 -2.65 17.11 -33.56
C GLY A 396 -1.40 17.80 -34.14
N VAL A 397 -0.27 17.09 -34.21
CA VAL A 397 1.00 17.60 -34.75
C VAL A 397 1.29 17.01 -36.13
N ALA A 398 2.03 17.75 -36.96
CA ALA A 398 2.34 17.31 -38.33
C ALA A 398 3.30 16.09 -38.37
N GLU A 399 4.27 16.06 -37.47
CA GLU A 399 5.25 14.98 -37.33
C GLU A 399 5.72 14.88 -35.87
N LEU A 400 6.51 13.85 -35.57
CA LEU A 400 7.18 13.64 -34.28
C LEU A 400 8.69 13.53 -34.50
N PRO A 401 9.52 13.82 -33.48
CA PRO A 401 10.97 13.75 -33.60
C PRO A 401 11.46 12.44 -34.24
N HIS A 402 12.13 12.54 -35.38
CA HIS A 402 12.63 11.40 -36.14
C HIS A 402 13.95 10.83 -35.59
N ARG A 403 14.66 11.58 -34.75
CA ARG A 403 15.93 11.17 -34.15
C ARG A 403 15.65 10.12 -33.07
N TYR A 404 16.42 9.03 -33.06
CA TYR A 404 16.41 8.11 -31.92
C TYR A 404 16.89 8.87 -30.66
N GLY A 405 16.21 8.68 -29.54
CA GLY A 405 16.50 9.42 -28.32
C GLY A 405 17.60 8.79 -27.46
N ARG A 406 18.25 9.62 -26.65
CA ARG A 406 19.27 9.23 -25.67
C ARG A 406 18.64 8.58 -24.43
N ASP A 407 19.28 7.53 -23.89
CA ASP A 407 18.94 6.98 -22.56
C ASP A 407 19.38 7.90 -21.40
N THR A 408 19.00 7.59 -20.16
CA THR A 408 19.35 8.41 -18.98
C THR A 408 20.87 8.65 -18.85
N GLY A 409 21.71 7.65 -19.17
CA GLY A 409 23.17 7.80 -19.10
C GLY A 409 23.71 8.70 -20.22
N GLN A 410 23.20 8.52 -21.43
CA GLN A 410 23.53 9.34 -22.60
C GLN A 410 23.03 10.78 -22.47
N ILE A 411 21.87 11.02 -21.83
CA ILE A 411 21.35 12.36 -21.51
C ILE A 411 22.30 13.09 -20.56
N VAL A 412 22.72 12.42 -19.49
CA VAL A 412 23.69 12.95 -18.52
C VAL A 412 25.01 13.31 -19.21
N GLU A 413 25.54 12.41 -20.03
CA GLU A 413 26.80 12.64 -20.75
C GLU A 413 26.69 13.74 -21.82
N ALA A 414 25.56 13.85 -22.52
CA ALA A 414 25.32 14.87 -23.53
C ALA A 414 25.10 16.28 -22.93
N ALA A 415 24.44 16.38 -21.78
CA ALA A 415 24.36 17.63 -21.02
C ALA A 415 25.74 18.06 -20.52
N ALA A 416 26.53 17.13 -19.97
CA ALA A 416 27.91 17.34 -19.52
C ALA A 416 28.96 17.45 -20.65
N ARG A 417 28.49 17.70 -21.89
CA ARG A 417 29.26 18.09 -23.09
C ARG A 417 28.70 19.35 -23.75
N GLY A 418 27.58 19.90 -23.26
CA GLY A 418 26.84 20.99 -23.91
C GLY A 418 26.12 20.61 -25.20
N GLU A 419 25.99 19.30 -25.53
CA GLU A 419 25.15 18.83 -26.64
C GLU A 419 23.66 19.08 -26.34
N LEU A 420 23.27 18.86 -25.08
CA LEU A 420 22.00 19.29 -24.51
C LEU A 420 22.22 20.57 -23.70
N GLN A 421 21.38 21.59 -23.91
CA GLN A 421 21.48 22.87 -23.23
C GLN A 421 20.51 23.02 -22.06
N ALA A 422 19.49 22.15 -21.96
CA ALA A 422 18.60 22.12 -20.80
C ALA A 422 18.25 20.72 -20.32
N LEU A 423 17.85 20.62 -19.05
CA LEU A 423 17.32 19.41 -18.43
C LEU A 423 15.98 19.69 -17.74
N LEU A 424 15.02 18.78 -17.92
CA LEU A 424 13.76 18.72 -17.18
C LEU A 424 13.75 17.45 -16.32
N VAL A 425 13.69 17.60 -15.00
CA VAL A 425 13.88 16.50 -14.04
C VAL A 425 12.68 16.37 -13.10
N ALA A 426 12.25 15.14 -12.80
CA ALA A 426 11.08 14.89 -11.94
C ALA A 426 11.34 13.81 -10.87
N GLY A 427 11.48 14.20 -9.61
CA GLY A 427 11.60 13.24 -8.50
C GLY A 427 12.82 12.31 -8.55
N VAL A 428 13.93 12.77 -9.14
CA VAL A 428 15.14 11.98 -9.39
C VAL A 428 16.25 12.32 -8.41
N GLU A 429 16.63 11.34 -7.59
CA GLU A 429 17.81 11.43 -6.74
C GLU A 429 19.08 11.21 -7.57
N VAL A 430 20.08 12.09 -7.42
CA VAL A 430 21.37 11.96 -8.15
C VAL A 430 22.11 10.68 -7.77
N ALA A 431 21.98 10.24 -6.51
CA ALA A 431 22.49 8.94 -6.04
C ALA A 431 21.69 7.70 -6.54
N ASP A 432 20.56 7.90 -7.24
CA ASP A 432 19.84 6.82 -7.96
C ASP A 432 20.33 6.68 -9.43
N LEU A 433 21.16 7.58 -9.96
CA LEU A 433 21.64 7.54 -11.37
C LEU A 433 22.85 6.60 -11.58
N PRO A 434 23.17 6.17 -12.82
CA PRO A 434 24.27 5.25 -13.10
C PRO A 434 25.64 5.75 -12.62
N ASP A 435 25.94 7.02 -12.90
CA ASP A 435 27.13 7.72 -12.41
C ASP A 435 26.69 8.99 -11.66
N PRO A 436 26.60 8.93 -10.31
CA PRO A 436 26.27 10.08 -9.49
C PRO A 436 27.31 11.21 -9.54
N ALA A 437 28.56 10.96 -9.93
CA ALA A 437 29.58 12.00 -10.06
C ALA A 437 29.41 12.76 -11.38
N ARG A 438 29.29 12.05 -12.51
CA ARG A 438 29.04 12.66 -13.82
C ARG A 438 27.68 13.33 -13.89
N ALA A 439 26.66 12.82 -13.19
CA ALA A 439 25.36 13.49 -13.08
C ALA A 439 25.41 14.82 -12.31
N ARG A 440 26.30 14.98 -11.31
CA ARG A 440 26.52 16.29 -10.64
C ARG A 440 27.18 17.29 -11.59
N ALA A 441 28.16 16.85 -12.38
CA ALA A 441 28.75 17.68 -13.43
C ALA A 441 27.69 18.10 -14.45
N ALA A 442 26.92 17.15 -14.99
CA ALA A 442 25.83 17.41 -15.95
C ALA A 442 24.81 18.44 -15.47
N LEU A 443 24.42 18.38 -14.19
CA LEU A 443 23.45 19.32 -13.59
C LEU A 443 24.05 20.71 -13.30
N ALA A 444 25.38 20.83 -13.20
CA ALA A 444 26.08 22.10 -13.01
C ALA A 444 26.61 22.72 -14.33
N GLU A 445 26.76 21.90 -15.37
CA GLU A 445 27.23 22.27 -16.71
C GLU A 445 26.08 22.51 -17.70
N ALA A 446 24.87 22.01 -17.41
CA ALA A 446 23.67 22.31 -18.19
C ALA A 446 23.30 23.80 -18.11
N GLY A 447 23.00 24.40 -19.27
CA GLY A 447 22.71 25.84 -19.36
C GLY A 447 21.35 26.28 -18.82
N PHE A 448 20.43 25.34 -18.55
CA PHE A 448 19.16 25.60 -17.87
C PHE A 448 18.54 24.33 -17.28
N VAL A 449 18.16 24.33 -16.00
CA VAL A 449 17.61 23.15 -15.31
C VAL A 449 16.25 23.44 -14.65
N VAL A 450 15.22 22.71 -15.07
CA VAL A 450 13.87 22.77 -14.48
C VAL A 450 13.60 21.48 -13.68
N SER A 451 13.17 21.62 -12.43
CA SER A 451 13.01 20.52 -11.49
C SER A 451 11.58 20.48 -10.92
N LEU A 452 10.84 19.39 -11.17
CA LEU A 452 9.48 19.16 -10.65
C LEU A 452 9.58 18.25 -9.42
N GLU A 453 9.31 18.80 -8.24
CA GLU A 453 9.75 18.17 -6.99
C GLU A 453 8.77 18.21 -5.82
N LEU A 454 8.99 17.28 -4.87
CA LEU A 454 8.24 17.21 -3.61
C LEU A 454 8.96 17.93 -2.47
N ARG A 455 10.28 17.79 -2.37
CA ARG A 455 11.15 18.27 -1.29
C ARG A 455 12.51 18.68 -1.89
N PRO A 456 13.31 19.51 -1.20
CA PRO A 456 14.69 19.77 -1.60
C PRO A 456 15.53 18.48 -1.67
N GLY A 457 16.37 18.40 -2.69
CA GLY A 457 17.37 17.37 -2.95
C GLY A 457 18.51 17.93 -3.82
N GLU A 458 19.47 17.08 -4.21
CA GLU A 458 20.67 17.54 -4.96
C GLU A 458 20.31 18.24 -6.28
N VAL A 459 19.29 17.75 -7.01
CA VAL A 459 18.80 18.40 -8.24
C VAL A 459 18.28 19.80 -7.97
N THR A 460 17.48 19.99 -6.90
CA THR A 460 16.94 21.33 -6.57
C THR A 460 18.05 22.33 -6.24
N ALA A 461 19.17 21.88 -5.64
CA ALA A 461 20.28 22.77 -5.32
C ALA A 461 20.99 23.32 -6.58
N LEU A 462 20.85 22.65 -7.73
CA LEU A 462 21.42 23.03 -9.03
C LEU A 462 20.38 23.58 -10.03
N ALA A 463 19.07 23.43 -9.77
CA ALA A 463 18.00 23.87 -10.66
C ALA A 463 17.84 25.41 -10.75
N ASP A 464 17.48 25.93 -11.91
CA ASP A 464 17.13 27.35 -12.11
C ASP A 464 15.67 27.64 -11.78
N VAL A 465 14.79 26.66 -12.02
CA VAL A 465 13.38 26.72 -11.62
C VAL A 465 12.96 25.42 -10.95
N VAL A 466 12.40 25.53 -9.75
CA VAL A 466 11.82 24.40 -9.00
C VAL A 466 10.31 24.57 -8.88
N LEU A 467 9.55 23.60 -9.40
CA LEU A 467 8.08 23.62 -9.44
C LEU A 467 7.51 22.54 -8.50
N PRO A 468 6.74 22.89 -7.45
CA PRO A 468 6.24 21.92 -6.50
C PRO A 468 5.09 21.09 -7.08
N VAL A 469 5.20 19.76 -7.00
CA VAL A 469 4.17 18.81 -7.47
C VAL A 469 3.45 18.08 -6.32
N ALA A 470 2.30 17.49 -6.63
CA ALA A 470 1.45 16.75 -5.69
C ALA A 470 2.02 15.36 -5.34
N ALA A 471 2.07 15.04 -4.06
CA ALA A 471 2.39 13.69 -3.60
C ALA A 471 1.19 12.74 -3.85
N VAL A 472 1.41 11.44 -3.90
CA VAL A 472 0.35 10.43 -4.14
C VAL A 472 -0.92 10.60 -3.28
N PRO A 473 -0.87 10.87 -1.95
CA PRO A 473 -2.11 11.12 -1.19
C PRO A 473 -2.85 12.43 -1.55
N GLU A 474 -2.25 13.32 -2.33
CA GLU A 474 -2.78 14.62 -2.76
C GLU A 474 -3.28 14.62 -4.22
N LYS A 475 -3.08 13.52 -4.98
CA LYS A 475 -3.54 13.37 -6.37
C LYS A 475 -4.28 12.05 -6.62
N ALA A 476 -5.06 12.02 -7.70
CA ALA A 476 -5.65 10.80 -8.25
C ALA A 476 -4.83 10.33 -9.46
N GLY A 477 -4.85 9.05 -9.79
CA GLY A 477 -4.07 8.50 -10.90
C GLY A 477 -4.13 6.98 -10.99
N THR A 478 -3.20 6.42 -11.78
CA THR A 478 -3.07 4.98 -12.01
C THR A 478 -1.61 4.56 -11.85
N PHE A 479 -1.37 3.44 -11.17
CA PHE A 479 -0.15 2.66 -11.35
C PHE A 479 -0.47 1.41 -12.18
N LEU A 480 0.47 0.95 -13.00
CA LEU A 480 0.45 -0.45 -13.45
C LEU A 480 1.36 -1.25 -12.52
N ASN A 481 0.86 -2.33 -11.94
CA ASN A 481 1.71 -3.24 -11.19
C ASN A 481 2.54 -4.14 -12.15
N TRP A 482 3.48 -4.94 -11.65
CA TRP A 482 4.33 -5.78 -12.50
C TRP A 482 3.56 -6.82 -13.35
N GLU A 483 2.33 -7.21 -13.00
CA GLU A 483 1.47 -8.07 -13.83
C GLU A 483 0.94 -7.36 -15.09
N GLY A 484 1.15 -6.04 -15.21
CA GLY A 484 0.41 -5.18 -16.13
C GLY A 484 -1.05 -4.98 -15.73
N ARG A 485 -1.36 -5.09 -14.43
CA ARG A 485 -2.71 -4.83 -13.88
C ARG A 485 -2.90 -3.34 -13.57
N VAL A 486 -4.06 -2.81 -13.91
CA VAL A 486 -4.48 -1.42 -13.64
C VAL A 486 -4.78 -1.24 -12.14
N ARG A 487 -4.09 -0.29 -11.50
CA ARG A 487 -4.24 0.07 -10.08
C ARG A 487 -4.65 1.54 -9.95
N LEU A 488 -5.94 1.78 -10.18
CA LEU A 488 -6.57 3.09 -10.06
C LEU A 488 -6.64 3.55 -8.59
N PHE A 489 -6.41 4.84 -8.32
CA PHE A 489 -6.67 5.45 -7.02
C PHE A 489 -7.17 6.90 -7.14
N GLU A 490 -7.91 7.32 -6.11
CA GLU A 490 -8.40 8.69 -5.94
C GLU A 490 -7.56 9.46 -4.92
N ALA A 491 -7.61 10.79 -4.97
CA ALA A 491 -6.94 11.64 -3.99
C ALA A 491 -7.58 11.47 -2.60
N ALA A 492 -6.78 11.06 -1.60
CA ALA A 492 -7.23 10.98 -0.21
C ALA A 492 -7.39 12.39 0.38
N LEU A 493 -6.37 13.23 0.26
CA LEU A 493 -6.38 14.63 0.66
C LEU A 493 -7.02 15.47 -0.45
N LYS A 494 -8.33 15.64 -0.40
CA LYS A 494 -9.08 16.40 -1.41
C LYS A 494 -8.97 17.92 -1.21
N PRO A 495 -8.93 18.75 -2.27
CA PRO A 495 -8.78 20.21 -2.14
C PRO A 495 -9.86 20.91 -1.31
N ASP A 496 -11.11 20.43 -1.36
CA ASP A 496 -12.25 20.92 -0.56
C ASP A 496 -12.08 20.68 0.95
N GLN A 497 -11.26 19.69 1.32
CA GLN A 497 -10.96 19.32 2.72
C GLN A 497 -9.71 20.02 3.26
N MET A 498 -9.09 20.90 2.48
CA MET A 498 -7.78 21.50 2.74
C MET A 498 -7.86 23.01 2.96
N THR A 499 -7.32 23.48 4.10
CA THR A 499 -7.19 24.93 4.38
C THR A 499 -6.02 25.60 3.68
N ARG A 500 -5.12 24.82 3.07
CA ARG A 500 -4.05 25.27 2.17
C ARG A 500 -4.40 24.85 0.74
N ARG A 501 -3.97 25.62 -0.26
CA ARG A 501 -3.92 25.12 -1.64
C ARG A 501 -2.93 23.93 -1.69
N LEU A 502 -3.35 22.84 -2.32
CA LEU A 502 -2.46 21.73 -2.64
C LEU A 502 -1.62 22.06 -3.88
N PRO A 503 -0.38 21.54 -3.99
CA PRO A 503 0.37 21.58 -5.25
C PRO A 503 -0.43 20.92 -6.39
N PRO A 504 -0.26 21.36 -7.65
CA PRO A 504 -0.80 20.68 -8.83
C PRO A 504 -0.14 19.31 -9.07
N THR A 505 -0.78 18.46 -9.90
CA THR A 505 -0.12 17.26 -10.42
C THR A 505 0.95 17.62 -11.45
N ASP A 506 1.90 16.72 -11.67
CA ASP A 506 2.97 16.84 -12.65
C ASP A 506 2.38 17.11 -14.05
N ALA A 507 1.38 16.31 -14.47
CA ALA A 507 0.64 16.55 -15.72
C ALA A 507 0.03 17.95 -15.81
N ARG A 508 -0.49 18.49 -14.70
CA ARG A 508 -1.06 19.85 -14.67
C ARG A 508 0.02 20.95 -14.70
N VAL A 509 1.20 20.71 -14.12
CA VAL A 509 2.35 21.62 -14.27
C VAL A 509 2.84 21.63 -15.71
N LEU A 510 2.98 20.47 -16.35
CA LEU A 510 3.42 20.36 -17.75
C LEU A 510 2.44 21.01 -18.71
N GLN A 511 1.13 20.88 -18.49
CA GLN A 511 0.12 21.64 -19.22
C GLN A 511 0.30 23.16 -19.04
N MET A 512 0.45 23.63 -17.79
CA MET A 512 0.64 25.06 -17.49
C MET A 512 1.96 25.62 -18.04
N LEU A 513 2.98 24.79 -18.16
CA LEU A 513 4.27 25.12 -18.76
C LEU A 513 4.18 25.14 -20.29
N ALA A 514 3.46 24.20 -20.90
CA ALA A 514 3.18 24.21 -22.33
C ALA A 514 2.32 25.42 -22.74
N ASP A 515 1.30 25.77 -21.95
CA ASP A 515 0.51 27.00 -22.12
C ASP A 515 1.40 28.26 -22.06
N ALA A 516 2.42 28.29 -21.18
CA ALA A 516 3.40 29.38 -21.10
C ALA A 516 4.46 29.36 -22.24
N MET A 517 4.58 28.25 -22.97
CA MET A 517 5.41 28.11 -24.18
C MET A 517 4.62 28.38 -25.48
N ASP A 518 3.33 28.73 -25.39
CA ASP A 518 2.36 28.81 -26.51
C ASP A 518 2.20 27.46 -27.27
N VAL A 519 2.29 26.35 -26.54
CA VAL A 519 2.16 24.98 -27.06
C VAL A 519 0.90 24.31 -26.50
N HIS A 520 -0.07 24.02 -27.36
CA HIS A 520 -1.31 23.37 -26.92
C HIS A 520 -1.12 21.86 -26.66
N LEU A 521 -0.74 21.49 -25.43
CA LEU A 521 -0.57 20.10 -25.01
C LEU A 521 -1.91 19.33 -24.89
N GLY A 522 -3.02 20.03 -24.61
CA GLY A 522 -4.37 19.46 -24.59
C GLY A 522 -4.70 18.57 -23.39
N LEU A 523 -3.93 18.65 -22.28
CA LEU A 523 -4.06 17.81 -21.08
C LEU A 523 -4.48 18.63 -19.84
N PRO A 524 -5.67 19.28 -19.82
CA PRO A 524 -6.09 20.14 -18.72
C PRO A 524 -6.34 19.41 -17.39
N ASP A 525 -6.78 18.14 -17.46
CA ASP A 525 -7.12 17.29 -16.32
C ASP A 525 -6.88 15.79 -16.57
N LEU A 526 -6.99 15.01 -15.49
CA LEU A 526 -6.78 13.54 -15.46
C LEU A 526 -7.77 12.76 -16.35
N ARG A 527 -8.99 13.27 -16.55
CA ARG A 527 -10.00 12.60 -17.40
C ARG A 527 -9.63 12.73 -18.87
N THR A 528 -9.10 13.88 -19.25
CA THR A 528 -8.65 14.18 -20.62
C THR A 528 -7.42 13.36 -20.97
N VAL A 529 -6.46 13.20 -20.03
CA VAL A 529 -5.30 12.31 -20.21
C VAL A 529 -5.74 10.87 -20.47
N ARG A 530 -6.62 10.31 -19.61
CA ARG A 530 -7.16 8.95 -19.78
C ARG A 530 -7.90 8.81 -21.11
N ALA A 531 -8.81 9.73 -21.43
CA ALA A 531 -9.54 9.72 -22.70
C ALA A 531 -8.66 9.92 -23.94
N GLU A 532 -7.38 10.31 -23.82
CA GLU A 532 -6.41 10.31 -24.91
C GLU A 532 -5.62 9.00 -25.00
N LEU A 533 -5.19 8.44 -23.86
CA LEU A 533 -4.62 7.09 -23.77
C LEU A 533 -5.60 6.02 -24.32
N ASP A 534 -6.87 6.08 -23.91
CA ASP A 534 -7.94 5.20 -24.38
C ASP A 534 -8.19 5.33 -25.90
N ARG A 535 -7.86 6.48 -26.50
CA ARG A 535 -7.97 6.73 -27.96
C ARG A 535 -6.77 6.24 -28.76
N LEU A 536 -5.59 6.08 -28.15
CA LEU A 536 -4.44 5.42 -28.80
C LEU A 536 -4.68 3.91 -28.95
N GLY A 537 -5.23 3.28 -27.92
CA GLY A 537 -5.38 1.83 -27.85
C GLY A 537 -4.05 1.07 -27.98
N ALA A 538 -4.17 -0.26 -28.09
CA ALA A 538 -3.04 -1.15 -28.30
C ALA A 538 -2.43 -0.98 -29.72
N TRP A 539 -1.12 -1.17 -29.82
CA TRP A 539 -0.41 -1.27 -31.11
C TRP A 539 -0.71 -2.60 -31.80
N ASP A 540 -1.12 -2.56 -33.08
CA ASP A 540 -1.45 -3.74 -33.90
C ASP A 540 -0.35 -4.09 -34.93
N GLY A 541 0.81 -3.43 -34.85
CA GLY A 541 1.89 -3.53 -35.83
C GLY A 541 3.03 -4.48 -35.44
N PRO A 542 4.17 -4.39 -36.14
CA PRO A 542 5.37 -5.12 -35.77
C PRO A 542 5.79 -4.80 -34.33
N ALA A 543 6.05 -5.83 -33.53
CA ALA A 543 6.73 -5.65 -32.25
C ALA A 543 8.18 -5.20 -32.47
N ALA A 544 8.80 -4.59 -31.46
CA ALA A 544 10.23 -4.38 -31.47
C ALA A 544 10.99 -5.73 -31.51
N SER A 545 12.20 -5.72 -32.07
CA SER A 545 13.08 -6.89 -32.10
C SER A 545 13.55 -7.27 -30.69
N ASP A 546 13.56 -8.57 -30.40
CA ASP A 546 14.20 -9.10 -29.19
C ASP A 546 15.67 -8.65 -29.11
N PRO A 547 16.21 -8.42 -27.90
CA PRO A 547 17.61 -8.05 -27.70
C PRO A 547 18.56 -9.14 -28.23
N LEU A 548 19.76 -8.73 -28.68
CA LEU A 548 20.76 -9.59 -29.32
C LEU A 548 22.16 -9.43 -28.72
N GLU A 549 22.26 -8.93 -27.48
CA GLU A 549 23.54 -8.66 -26.83
C GLU A 549 24.28 -9.92 -26.38
N THR A 550 25.60 -9.89 -26.49
CA THR A 550 26.49 -11.00 -26.10
C THR A 550 27.08 -10.76 -24.72
N ALA A 551 27.32 -11.85 -23.97
CA ALA A 551 27.97 -11.79 -22.67
C ALA A 551 29.32 -11.04 -22.72
N SER A 552 29.59 -10.23 -21.69
CA SER A 552 30.92 -9.64 -21.50
C SER A 552 31.92 -10.69 -21.02
N ALA A 553 33.20 -10.48 -21.32
CA ALA A 553 34.26 -11.17 -20.56
C ALA A 553 34.11 -10.82 -19.06
N LEU A 554 34.21 -11.85 -18.22
CA LEU A 554 34.11 -11.71 -16.76
C LEU A 554 35.34 -11.00 -16.17
N PRO A 555 35.17 -10.15 -15.15
CA PRO A 555 36.30 -9.60 -14.39
C PRO A 555 37.09 -10.72 -13.70
N ARG A 556 38.41 -10.57 -13.62
CA ARG A 556 39.33 -11.52 -12.96
C ARG A 556 40.06 -10.81 -11.82
N PRO A 557 39.56 -10.87 -10.57
CA PRO A 557 40.15 -10.12 -9.46
C PRO A 557 41.52 -10.66 -9.05
N ALA A 558 42.48 -9.76 -8.83
CA ALA A 558 43.75 -10.10 -8.19
C ALA A 558 43.57 -10.41 -6.69
N ALA A 559 44.65 -10.81 -6.01
CA ALA A 559 44.64 -10.94 -4.56
C ALA A 559 44.40 -9.56 -3.89
N GLY A 560 43.44 -9.49 -2.97
CA GLY A 560 42.99 -8.23 -2.38
C GLY A 560 41.98 -7.44 -3.24
N GLU A 561 41.50 -8.02 -4.35
CA GLU A 561 40.40 -7.49 -5.15
C GLU A 561 39.19 -8.43 -5.12
N ALA A 562 38.01 -7.86 -5.34
CA ALA A 562 36.77 -8.61 -5.51
C ALA A 562 35.84 -7.94 -6.52
N VAL A 563 34.93 -8.72 -7.12
CA VAL A 563 33.80 -8.20 -7.89
C VAL A 563 32.76 -7.66 -6.92
N LEU A 564 32.37 -6.40 -7.08
CA LEU A 564 31.28 -5.80 -6.31
C LEU A 564 29.94 -6.43 -6.72
N ALA A 565 29.18 -6.88 -5.73
CA ALA A 565 27.79 -7.30 -5.85
C ALA A 565 26.91 -6.46 -4.91
N GLY A 566 25.61 -6.41 -5.16
CA GLY A 566 24.69 -5.71 -4.26
C GLY A 566 23.29 -5.54 -4.79
N HIS A 567 22.38 -5.19 -3.89
CA HIS A 567 21.08 -4.62 -4.20
C HIS A 567 20.71 -3.59 -3.12
N ARG A 568 19.62 -2.84 -3.31
CA ARG A 568 19.09 -1.96 -2.26
C ARG A 568 18.10 -2.73 -1.40
N LEU A 569 18.22 -2.59 -0.09
CA LEU A 569 17.27 -3.18 0.86
C LEU A 569 15.91 -2.48 0.78
N LEU A 570 14.86 -3.15 1.26
CA LEU A 570 13.51 -2.61 1.34
C LEU A 570 13.51 -1.36 2.23
N LEU A 571 14.11 -1.44 3.42
CA LEU A 571 14.27 -0.30 4.32
C LEU A 571 15.70 0.24 4.19
N ASP A 572 15.82 1.38 3.51
CA ASP A 572 17.07 2.01 3.08
C ASP A 572 17.04 3.53 3.37
N GLU A 573 18.05 4.28 2.94
CA GLU A 573 18.15 5.73 3.17
C GLU A 573 17.37 6.59 2.16
N GLY A 574 16.55 5.99 1.29
CA GLY A 574 15.79 6.72 0.27
C GLY A 574 14.76 7.71 0.82
N LEU A 575 14.64 8.90 0.19
CA LEU A 575 13.88 10.04 0.72
C LEU A 575 12.39 9.78 1.02
N LEU A 576 11.74 8.84 0.33
CA LEU A 576 10.34 8.47 0.61
C LEU A 576 10.17 7.69 1.94
N GLN A 577 11.25 7.28 2.60
CA GLN A 577 11.22 6.64 3.93
C GLN A 577 11.38 7.67 5.07
N VAL A 578 11.69 8.93 4.75
CA VAL A 578 12.00 9.98 5.72
C VAL A 578 10.75 10.42 6.50
N GLY A 579 10.92 10.55 7.82
CA GLY A 579 9.92 11.12 8.73
C GLY A 579 9.33 10.14 9.74
N ASP A 580 9.61 8.83 9.65
CA ASP A 580 9.27 7.85 10.68
C ASP A 580 10.53 7.17 11.26
N GLU A 581 10.98 7.67 12.41
CA GLU A 581 12.13 7.13 13.15
C GLU A 581 11.93 5.67 13.57
N ALA A 582 10.67 5.25 13.79
CA ALA A 582 10.37 3.86 14.17
C ALA A 582 10.47 2.89 12.97
N LEU A 583 10.22 3.36 11.75
CA LEU A 583 10.50 2.60 10.52
C LEU A 583 12.00 2.52 10.24
N ALA A 584 12.73 3.63 10.44
CA ALA A 584 14.19 3.66 10.29
C ALA A 584 14.88 2.74 11.31
N GLY A 585 14.33 2.61 12.52
CA GLY A 585 14.78 1.68 13.56
C GLY A 585 14.44 0.20 13.32
N THR A 586 13.67 -0.14 12.28
CA THR A 586 13.40 -1.53 11.85
C THR A 586 14.15 -1.93 10.58
N ARG A 587 15.19 -1.18 10.18
CA ARG A 587 16.11 -1.57 9.12
C ARG A 587 16.99 -2.73 9.60
N HIS A 588 17.08 -3.81 8.82
CA HIS A 588 18.12 -4.83 9.00
C HIS A 588 19.52 -4.19 9.02
N ALA A 589 20.42 -4.70 9.85
CA ALA A 589 21.77 -4.16 9.97
C ALA A 589 22.55 -4.23 8.65
N ALA A 590 23.08 -3.08 8.21
CA ALA A 590 23.95 -3.02 7.02
C ALA A 590 25.28 -3.73 7.30
N ARG A 591 25.58 -4.77 6.52
CA ARG A 591 26.81 -5.56 6.62
C ARG A 591 27.39 -5.82 5.22
N ALA A 592 28.71 -5.87 5.12
CA ALA A 592 29.39 -6.41 3.95
C ALA A 592 29.41 -7.94 4.04
N ARG A 593 29.40 -8.64 2.90
CA ARG A 593 29.55 -10.10 2.84
C ARG A 593 30.63 -10.50 1.85
N VAL A 594 31.46 -11.47 2.25
CA VAL A 594 32.48 -12.14 1.43
C VAL A 594 32.55 -13.62 1.83
N SER A 595 33.15 -14.46 0.99
CA SER A 595 33.43 -15.87 1.34
C SER A 595 34.50 -16.00 2.42
N ALA A 596 34.58 -17.15 3.09
CA ALA A 596 35.62 -17.41 4.11
C ALA A 596 37.05 -17.32 3.54
N ALA A 597 37.28 -17.81 2.31
CA ALA A 597 38.58 -17.69 1.65
C ALA A 597 38.89 -16.23 1.26
N THR A 598 37.89 -15.48 0.78
CA THR A 598 38.04 -14.05 0.45
C THR A 598 38.35 -13.20 1.69
N ALA A 599 37.73 -13.51 2.84
CA ALA A 599 38.03 -12.86 4.11
C ALA A 599 39.50 -13.13 4.55
N ALA A 600 39.96 -14.37 4.39
CA ALA A 600 41.34 -14.77 4.70
C ALA A 600 42.36 -14.11 3.77
N GLU A 601 42.12 -14.07 2.45
CA GLU A 601 42.96 -13.33 1.48
C GLU A 601 43.02 -11.83 1.80
N ALA A 602 41.90 -11.25 2.23
CA ALA A 602 41.79 -9.84 2.60
C ALA A 602 42.24 -9.53 4.04
N GLY A 603 42.71 -10.51 4.82
CA GLY A 603 43.24 -10.31 6.17
C GLY A 603 42.23 -9.84 7.22
N VAL A 604 40.94 -10.19 7.06
CA VAL A 604 39.82 -9.78 7.94
C VAL A 604 39.06 -10.98 8.49
N LYS A 605 38.40 -10.82 9.64
CA LYS A 605 37.59 -11.86 10.30
C LYS A 605 36.11 -11.47 10.33
N ASP A 606 35.27 -12.43 10.67
CA ASP A 606 33.85 -12.17 10.88
C ASP A 606 33.63 -11.11 11.98
N GLY A 607 32.74 -10.15 11.73
CA GLY A 607 32.50 -9.00 12.60
C GLY A 607 33.51 -7.84 12.50
N ASP A 608 34.68 -8.01 11.86
CA ASP A 608 35.62 -6.90 11.62
C ASP A 608 35.03 -5.85 10.67
N LEU A 609 35.59 -4.64 10.65
CA LEU A 609 35.25 -3.64 9.64
C LEU A 609 36.01 -3.92 8.32
N LEU A 610 35.29 -4.37 7.31
CA LEU A 610 35.79 -4.45 5.93
C LEU A 610 35.83 -3.05 5.32
N ALA A 611 36.97 -2.68 4.73
CA ALA A 611 37.09 -1.56 3.83
C ALA A 611 36.92 -2.04 2.37
N VAL A 612 36.04 -1.38 1.62
CA VAL A 612 35.83 -1.63 0.17
C VAL A 612 36.08 -0.33 -0.59
N THR A 613 37.10 -0.34 -1.44
CA THR A 613 37.64 0.85 -2.11
C THR A 613 37.48 0.74 -3.63
N GLY A 614 36.77 1.68 -4.21
CA GLY A 614 36.66 1.86 -5.66
C GLY A 614 37.51 3.03 -6.16
N THR A 615 37.07 3.66 -7.25
CA THR A 615 37.73 4.80 -7.91
C THR A 615 37.53 6.13 -7.19
N ALA A 616 36.36 6.36 -6.58
CA ALA A 616 35.99 7.62 -5.94
C ALA A 616 36.19 7.63 -4.41
N GLY A 617 36.34 6.47 -3.77
CA GLY A 617 36.48 6.40 -2.31
C GLY A 617 36.34 5.00 -1.71
N THR A 618 36.23 4.98 -0.37
CA THR A 618 36.17 3.77 0.46
C THR A 618 34.93 3.76 1.35
N VAL A 619 34.05 2.78 1.16
CA VAL A 619 32.98 2.44 2.09
C VAL A 619 33.52 1.46 3.13
N ARG A 620 33.08 1.59 4.39
CA ARG A 620 33.48 0.71 5.50
C ARG A 620 32.23 0.16 6.17
N LEU A 621 32.14 -1.16 6.33
CA LEU A 621 30.97 -1.86 6.88
C LEU A 621 31.41 -3.06 7.74
N PRO A 622 30.65 -3.44 8.78
CA PRO A 622 30.89 -4.68 9.52
C PRO A 622 30.75 -5.90 8.58
N LEU A 623 31.69 -6.83 8.67
CA LEU A 623 31.70 -8.04 7.87
C LEU A 623 30.73 -9.09 8.44
N ALA A 624 30.11 -9.83 7.53
CA ALA A 624 29.49 -11.13 7.78
C ALA A 624 30.07 -12.13 6.78
N VAL A 625 30.94 -13.02 7.25
CA VAL A 625 31.45 -14.14 6.43
C VAL A 625 30.26 -15.02 6.05
N THR A 626 30.08 -15.24 4.75
CA THR A 626 28.88 -15.86 4.18
C THR A 626 29.30 -16.94 3.18
N GLU A 627 28.50 -17.99 3.00
CA GLU A 627 28.67 -18.91 1.88
C GLU A 627 28.29 -18.21 0.56
N MET A 628 29.29 -17.95 -0.28
CA MET A 628 29.19 -17.24 -1.56
C MET A 628 30.44 -17.48 -2.41
N PRO A 629 30.40 -17.24 -3.74
CA PRO A 629 31.58 -17.34 -4.60
C PRO A 629 32.78 -16.51 -4.11
N ASP A 630 33.97 -17.06 -4.30
CA ASP A 630 35.23 -16.42 -3.93
C ASP A 630 35.52 -15.16 -4.77
N ARG A 631 36.23 -14.20 -4.17
CA ARG A 631 36.52 -12.87 -4.71
C ARG A 631 35.28 -12.12 -5.22
N VAL A 632 34.16 -12.30 -4.53
CA VAL A 632 32.97 -11.44 -4.63
C VAL A 632 32.75 -10.74 -3.29
N VAL A 633 32.39 -9.46 -3.33
CA VAL A 633 32.00 -8.68 -2.15
C VAL A 633 30.59 -8.12 -2.34
N TRP A 634 29.64 -8.57 -1.52
CA TRP A 634 28.27 -8.08 -1.57
C TRP A 634 28.05 -6.95 -0.57
N LEU A 635 27.47 -5.82 -1.02
CA LEU A 635 27.15 -4.65 -0.20
C LEU A 635 25.67 -4.21 -0.35
N PRO A 636 25.04 -3.70 0.73
CA PRO A 636 23.72 -3.08 0.67
C PRO A 636 23.82 -1.66 0.08
N LEU A 637 23.34 -1.47 -1.15
CA LEU A 637 23.76 -0.35 -2.01
C LEU A 637 23.34 1.06 -1.53
N ASN A 638 22.40 1.20 -0.61
CA ASN A 638 21.85 2.49 -0.17
C ASN A 638 21.49 2.53 1.34
N SER A 639 22.30 1.85 2.16
CA SER A 639 22.06 1.69 3.59
C SER A 639 23.11 2.37 4.49
N VAL A 640 24.11 3.04 3.90
CA VAL A 640 25.09 3.89 4.59
C VAL A 640 25.51 5.10 3.74
N GLY A 641 25.46 6.29 4.32
CA GLY A 641 26.11 7.50 3.82
C GLY A 641 25.41 8.09 2.58
N GLY A 642 26.12 8.12 1.45
CA GLY A 642 25.59 8.53 0.15
C GLY A 642 25.21 7.35 -0.76
N GLY A 643 25.13 6.15 -0.20
CA GLY A 643 25.07 4.89 -0.95
C GLY A 643 26.44 4.45 -1.50
N VAL A 644 26.52 3.18 -1.91
CA VAL A 644 27.78 2.54 -2.36
C VAL A 644 28.32 3.22 -3.62
N ALA A 645 27.49 3.47 -4.63
CA ALA A 645 27.92 4.10 -5.88
C ALA A 645 28.56 5.47 -5.65
N SER A 646 27.96 6.34 -4.82
CA SER A 646 28.54 7.64 -4.46
C SER A 646 29.80 7.51 -3.58
N GLY A 647 29.88 6.48 -2.73
CA GLY A 647 30.96 6.28 -1.77
C GLY A 647 32.20 5.57 -2.31
N THR A 648 32.08 4.82 -3.40
CA THR A 648 33.20 4.09 -4.03
C THR A 648 33.43 4.44 -5.50
N GLY A 649 32.44 4.98 -6.21
CA GLY A 649 32.50 5.12 -7.68
C GLY A 649 32.37 3.80 -8.44
N ALA A 650 31.97 2.72 -7.76
CA ALA A 650 31.83 1.38 -8.33
C ALA A 650 30.37 0.89 -8.30
N LEU A 651 30.01 0.10 -9.31
CA LEU A 651 28.68 -0.51 -9.50
C LEU A 651 28.78 -2.04 -9.35
N PRO A 652 27.66 -2.76 -9.15
CA PRO A 652 27.65 -4.22 -9.27
C PRO A 652 28.27 -4.66 -10.61
N GLY A 653 29.21 -5.62 -10.56
CA GLY A 653 30.04 -6.05 -11.70
C GLY A 653 31.40 -5.34 -11.82
N SER A 654 31.62 -4.21 -11.15
CA SER A 654 32.93 -3.55 -11.10
C SER A 654 33.91 -4.27 -10.18
N LEU A 655 35.21 -4.22 -10.50
CA LEU A 655 36.27 -4.59 -9.55
C LEU A 655 36.43 -3.52 -8.46
N VAL A 656 36.63 -3.96 -7.22
CA VAL A 656 36.93 -3.13 -6.05
C VAL A 656 38.04 -3.77 -5.21
N ARG A 657 38.85 -2.95 -4.55
CA ARG A 657 39.87 -3.43 -3.60
C ARG A 657 39.23 -3.65 -2.23
N ILE A 658 39.61 -4.72 -1.56
CA ILE A 658 39.11 -5.12 -0.25
C ILE A 658 40.24 -5.32 0.76
N GLY A 659 39.98 -5.05 2.04
CA GLY A 659 40.98 -5.22 3.09
C GLY A 659 40.50 -4.75 4.48
N PRO A 660 41.38 -4.78 5.50
CA PRO A 660 41.04 -4.35 6.84
C PRO A 660 40.88 -2.82 6.90
N ALA A 661 39.85 -2.34 7.60
CA ALA A 661 39.70 -0.91 7.86
C ALA A 661 40.73 -0.42 8.90
N THR A 662 41.92 -0.06 8.46
CA THR A 662 42.95 0.58 9.29
C THR A 662 42.42 1.89 9.90
N LEU A 663 42.51 2.00 11.23
CA LEU A 663 42.07 3.16 12.03
C LEU A 663 42.87 4.46 11.78
N ALA A 664 43.85 4.44 10.87
CA ALA A 664 44.83 5.52 10.67
C ALA A 664 44.44 6.55 9.59
N ASP A 665 43.50 6.23 8.68
CA ASP A 665 42.94 7.22 7.76
C ASP A 665 41.83 7.99 8.46
N GLU A 666 42.10 9.24 8.82
CA GLU A 666 41.22 10.03 9.70
C GLU A 666 39.81 10.24 9.13
N ALA A 667 38.87 10.41 10.06
CA ALA A 667 37.44 10.41 9.82
C ALA A 667 36.98 11.30 8.66
N PRO A 668 35.94 10.88 7.90
CA PRO A 668 35.29 11.79 6.96
C PRO A 668 34.86 13.05 7.70
N ARG A 669 35.20 14.23 7.14
CA ARG A 669 34.81 15.52 7.72
C ARG A 669 33.31 15.50 7.98
N ARG A 670 32.91 15.47 9.25
CA ARG A 670 31.49 15.60 9.61
C ARG A 670 30.99 16.91 9.00
N TRP A 671 30.12 16.79 8.01
CA TRP A 671 29.12 17.82 7.73
C TRP A 671 28.25 17.94 8.98
N ARG A 672 28.71 18.77 9.92
CA ARG A 672 27.83 19.31 10.94
C ARG A 672 26.75 20.06 10.17
N HIS A 673 25.49 19.69 10.40
CA HIS A 673 24.42 20.67 10.30
C HIS A 673 24.68 21.71 11.38
N GLU A 674 25.50 22.70 11.03
CA GLU A 674 25.73 23.91 11.81
C GLU A 674 24.35 24.54 12.05
N PRO A 675 23.84 24.60 13.30
CA PRO A 675 22.50 25.12 13.53
C PRO A 675 22.53 26.61 13.24
N VAL A 676 21.96 27.03 12.09
CA VAL A 676 21.95 28.42 11.62
C VAL A 676 21.68 29.35 12.79
N PRO A 677 22.66 30.19 13.21
CA PRO A 677 22.61 30.82 14.51
C PRO A 677 21.43 31.77 14.56
N ARG A 678 20.46 31.45 15.43
CA ARG A 678 19.25 32.24 15.65
C ARG A 678 19.60 33.62 16.24
N ARG A 679 20.03 34.55 15.38
CA ARG A 679 20.13 35.97 15.68
C ARG A 679 18.74 36.48 16.05
N ARG A 680 18.43 36.51 17.35
CA ARG A 680 17.26 37.22 17.90
C ARG A 680 17.43 38.73 17.66
N ARG A 681 17.12 39.21 16.46
CA ARG A 681 16.83 40.62 16.23
C ARG A 681 15.40 40.89 16.68
N SER A 682 15.24 41.30 17.93
CA SER A 682 14.04 41.96 18.41
C SER A 682 13.94 43.34 17.75
N VAL A 683 13.12 43.45 16.70
CA VAL A 683 12.80 44.74 16.08
C VAL A 683 11.61 45.34 16.82
N ASP A 684 11.85 46.28 17.72
CA ASP A 684 10.80 47.05 18.41
C ASP A 684 10.25 48.10 17.42
N VAL A 685 9.03 47.89 16.91
CA VAL A 685 8.44 48.74 15.87
C VAL A 685 7.76 49.95 16.52
N ARG A 686 8.51 51.05 16.64
CA ARG A 686 7.97 52.37 16.99
C ARG A 686 7.88 53.27 15.76
N HIS A 687 6.68 53.73 15.44
CA HIS A 687 6.47 54.77 14.43
C HIS A 687 7.01 56.13 14.89
N ARG A 688 7.76 56.82 14.02
CA ARG A 688 7.44 58.19 13.56
C ARG A 688 8.25 58.55 12.29
N PRO A 689 7.79 59.52 11.46
CA PRO A 689 8.40 59.85 10.16
C PRO A 689 9.36 61.05 10.25
N LEU A 690 10.08 61.37 9.15
CA LEU A 690 10.13 62.70 8.52
C LEU A 690 11.06 62.75 7.26
N VAL A 691 10.51 63.33 6.18
CA VAL A 691 11.10 64.28 5.20
C VAL A 691 12.55 64.10 4.63
N ALA A 692 12.58 63.94 3.30
CA ALA A 692 13.50 64.44 2.25
C ALA A 692 14.97 64.85 2.52
N GLY A 693 15.88 64.36 1.65
CA GLY A 693 17.22 64.92 1.43
C GLY A 693 18.01 64.25 0.28
N ARG A 694 18.39 65.01 -0.75
CA ARG A 694 19.52 64.76 -1.69
C ARG A 694 20.73 65.60 -1.19
N PRO A 695 22.02 65.42 -1.63
CA PRO A 695 22.43 64.98 -2.97
C PRO A 695 23.77 64.16 -3.13
N GLN A 696 24.00 63.71 -4.38
CA GLN A 696 25.28 63.64 -5.15
C GLN A 696 26.58 62.93 -4.64
N GLY A 697 27.26 62.28 -5.61
CA GLY A 697 28.69 61.92 -5.59
C GLY A 697 29.01 60.50 -5.08
N GLY A 698 29.88 59.70 -5.71
CA GLY A 698 30.62 59.86 -6.97
C GLY A 698 31.29 58.53 -7.39
N VAL A 699 31.73 58.40 -8.65
CA VAL A 699 32.28 57.16 -9.22
C VAL A 699 33.82 57.14 -9.18
N LEU A 700 34.43 56.01 -8.81
CA LEU A 700 35.67 55.55 -9.45
C LEU A 700 35.89 54.03 -9.29
N LEU A 701 36.43 53.41 -10.35
CA LEU A 701 36.93 52.02 -10.37
C LEU A 701 38.43 52.00 -10.02
N ARG A 702 38.91 50.91 -9.39
CA ARG A 702 40.30 50.47 -9.57
C ARG A 702 40.50 48.98 -9.26
N VAL A 703 41.13 48.29 -10.20
CA VAL A 703 41.78 46.97 -10.01
C VAL A 703 43.23 47.21 -9.60
N PRO A 704 43.88 46.27 -8.90
CA PRO A 704 45.19 45.84 -9.38
C PRO A 704 45.39 44.30 -9.34
N ASP A 705 46.15 43.81 -10.31
CA ASP A 705 46.62 42.43 -10.43
C ASP A 705 47.87 42.15 -9.59
N GLY A 706 48.19 40.85 -9.46
CA GLY A 706 49.53 40.38 -9.87
C GLY A 706 50.59 40.07 -8.79
N ASP A 707 51.28 38.94 -9.03
CA ASP A 707 52.65 38.63 -8.62
C ASP A 707 53.02 38.54 -7.11
N ARG A 708 54.18 37.97 -6.73
CA ARG A 708 54.79 36.65 -7.08
C ARG A 708 56.01 36.44 -6.16
N ALA A 709 56.23 35.20 -5.71
CA ALA A 709 57.48 34.76 -5.04
C ALA A 709 57.79 35.50 -3.70
N ASP A 710 58.80 35.13 -2.90
CA ASP A 710 59.79 34.06 -3.06
C ASP A 710 60.16 33.37 -1.71
N LEU A 711 61.01 32.34 -1.78
CA LEU A 711 61.56 31.57 -0.66
C LEU A 711 62.34 32.41 0.37
N HIS A 712 62.40 31.94 1.62
CA HIS A 712 63.69 31.52 2.20
C HIS A 712 63.55 30.61 3.44
N ARG A 713 64.55 29.74 3.66
CA ARG A 713 64.67 28.85 4.83
C ARG A 713 65.40 29.53 5.97
N HIS A 714 65.04 29.19 7.22
CA HIS A 714 66.00 28.86 8.27
C HIS A 714 65.34 27.92 9.30
N GLY A 715 66.15 27.13 10.02
CA GLY A 715 65.67 26.28 11.11
C GLY A 715 66.83 25.73 11.93
N ALA A 716 66.59 25.47 13.22
CA ALA A 716 67.50 24.77 14.11
C ALA A 716 66.75 24.13 15.30
N GLN A 717 67.25 22.96 15.69
CA GLN A 717 67.36 22.36 17.03
C GLN A 717 66.71 23.12 18.22
N GLY A 718 65.99 22.50 19.17
CA GLY A 718 65.79 21.07 19.46
C GLY A 718 66.52 20.63 20.75
N ARG A 719 65.77 20.30 21.81
CA ARG A 719 66.24 19.61 23.04
C ARG A 719 65.15 18.68 23.60
N ARG A 720 65.58 17.59 24.24
CA ARG A 720 64.78 16.57 24.97
C ARG A 720 65.23 16.55 26.45
N LEU A 721 64.74 15.56 27.20
CA LEU A 721 65.05 15.18 28.60
C LEU A 721 64.19 15.90 29.66
N ASP A 722 63.66 15.23 30.70
CA ASP A 722 63.32 13.79 30.78
C ASP A 722 62.24 13.51 31.84
N ALA A 723 61.77 12.25 31.90
CA ALA A 723 60.61 11.80 32.67
C ALA A 723 60.85 11.54 34.18
N VAL A 724 59.77 11.43 34.96
CA VAL A 724 59.63 10.53 36.12
C VAL A 724 58.13 10.21 36.34
N ALA A 725 57.82 9.00 36.83
CA ALA A 725 56.45 8.45 36.88
C ALA A 725 55.81 8.44 38.28
N ARG A 726 54.48 8.25 38.35
CA ARG A 726 53.78 7.60 39.48
C ARG A 726 52.34 7.13 39.13
N ARG A 727 52.03 5.91 39.59
CA ARG A 727 50.72 5.24 39.79
C ARG A 727 50.84 4.50 41.16
N PRO A 728 49.77 4.12 41.91
CA PRO A 728 48.60 3.40 41.41
C PRO A 728 47.23 3.78 42.08
N GLN A 729 46.24 2.88 41.90
CA GLN A 729 44.87 2.80 42.47
C GLN A 729 44.89 2.15 43.90
N PRO A 730 43.79 1.78 44.64
CA PRO A 730 42.37 1.57 44.23
C PRO A 730 41.21 1.83 45.25
N ALA A 731 39.99 1.36 44.88
CA ALA A 731 38.88 0.83 45.72
C ALA A 731 37.70 1.70 46.26
N ARG A 732 36.52 1.47 45.63
CA ARG A 732 35.11 1.19 46.10
C ARG A 732 34.81 0.88 47.60
N PRO A 733 33.53 0.71 48.08
CA PRO A 733 32.16 0.96 47.49
C PRO A 733 31.09 1.56 48.48
N LEU A 734 29.77 1.41 48.15
CA LEU A 734 28.52 1.55 48.97
C LEU A 734 27.92 2.98 49.11
N GLY A 735 26.60 3.21 49.28
CA GLY A 735 25.43 2.31 49.46
C GLY A 735 24.05 2.93 49.03
N HIS A 736 22.91 2.38 49.49
CA HIS A 736 21.54 2.63 48.96
C HIS A 736 20.66 3.67 49.72
N ALA A 737 19.87 4.48 48.97
CA ALA A 737 18.43 4.87 49.11
C ALA A 737 17.76 5.16 50.50
N PRO A 738 16.43 5.43 50.65
CA PRO A 738 15.37 6.02 49.78
C PRO A 738 14.64 7.23 50.48
N VAL A 739 13.32 7.47 50.21
CA VAL A 739 12.31 8.20 51.06
C VAL A 739 12.37 9.76 51.05
N ALA A 740 11.28 10.56 51.03
CA ALA A 740 9.86 10.34 50.67
C ALA A 740 9.09 11.69 50.43
N ARG A 741 7.78 11.58 50.11
CA ARG A 741 6.80 12.67 49.88
C ARG A 741 6.55 13.57 51.11
N ARG A 742 6.09 14.81 50.88
CA ARG A 742 4.94 15.42 51.59
C ARG A 742 4.21 16.45 50.71
N ARG A 743 2.92 16.66 50.96
CA ARG A 743 2.06 17.74 50.42
C ARG A 743 1.80 18.77 51.53
N HIS A 744 1.34 19.97 51.20
CA HIS A 744 0.18 20.59 51.88
C HIS A 744 -0.52 21.64 51.00
N GLN A 745 -1.75 21.98 51.38
CA GLN A 745 -2.61 23.05 50.84
C GLN A 745 -2.37 24.36 51.66
N ALA A 746 -3.04 25.50 51.49
CA ALA A 746 -4.31 25.82 50.83
C ALA A 746 -4.44 27.33 50.50
N ASP A 747 -5.45 27.68 49.68
CA ASP A 747 -6.32 28.89 49.69
C ASP A 747 -5.70 30.33 49.80
N ALA A 748 -6.38 31.45 49.50
CA ALA A 748 -7.80 31.70 49.20
C ALA A 748 -8.02 32.96 48.30
N GLN A 749 -9.24 33.06 47.71
CA GLN A 749 -10.00 34.30 47.38
C GLN A 749 -9.42 35.36 46.40
N GLY A 750 -10.29 35.97 45.56
CA GLY A 750 -9.86 37.02 44.60
C GLY A 750 -10.78 37.39 43.42
N ARG A 751 -12.08 37.64 43.65
CA ARG A 751 -13.02 38.29 42.69
C ARG A 751 -13.81 39.38 43.46
N PRO A 752 -14.48 40.37 42.84
CA PRO A 752 -14.89 40.48 41.42
C PRO A 752 -14.72 41.89 40.78
N ARG A 753 -15.18 42.05 39.51
CA ARG A 753 -16.16 43.09 39.13
C ARG A 753 -16.90 42.74 37.82
N ARG A 754 -17.99 43.45 37.52
CA ARG A 754 -18.95 43.24 36.41
C ARG A 754 -19.11 44.56 35.61
N GLN A 755 -19.97 44.51 34.57
CA GLN A 755 -20.61 45.64 33.86
C GLN A 755 -19.75 46.37 32.79
N ALA A 756 -20.31 46.86 31.67
CA ALA A 756 -21.65 46.62 31.09
C ALA A 756 -21.72 46.92 29.58
N ARG A 757 -22.85 46.50 28.98
CA ARG A 757 -23.36 46.75 27.62
C ARG A 757 -23.10 48.17 27.06
N ARG A 758 -22.99 48.25 25.73
CA ARG A 758 -23.90 49.10 24.92
C ARG A 758 -24.16 48.50 23.53
N GLN A 759 -25.24 48.96 22.90
CA GLN A 759 -25.73 48.50 21.58
C GLN A 759 -25.44 49.56 20.51
N GLY A 760 -25.47 49.16 19.24
CA GLY A 760 -25.47 50.09 18.10
C GLY A 760 -25.30 49.34 16.79
N GLY A 761 -26.30 49.39 15.91
CA GLY A 761 -26.26 48.78 14.59
C GLY A 761 -27.12 49.57 13.61
N VAL A 762 -26.64 49.75 12.38
CA VAL A 762 -27.35 50.45 11.29
C VAL A 762 -27.05 49.75 9.97
N HIS A 763 -28.10 49.50 9.17
CA HIS A 763 -28.05 49.19 7.74
C HIS A 763 -28.66 50.38 6.99
N PRO A 764 -28.25 50.68 5.74
CA PRO A 764 -29.24 50.49 4.66
C PRO A 764 -28.71 50.18 3.24
N ARG A 765 -29.50 49.37 2.52
CA ARG A 765 -29.94 49.46 1.10
C ARG A 765 -29.03 50.05 0.00
N ALA A 766 -28.54 49.15 -0.86
CA ALA A 766 -29.03 48.85 -2.23
C ALA A 766 -29.25 49.93 -3.33
N GLY A 767 -28.75 49.63 -4.54
CA GLY A 767 -29.26 50.09 -5.85
C GLY A 767 -28.27 49.81 -7.00
N ARG A 768 -28.61 49.83 -8.31
CA ARG A 768 -29.85 49.45 -9.03
C ARG A 768 -29.52 49.32 -10.54
N ARG A 769 -29.98 48.24 -11.19
CA ARG A 769 -30.13 47.95 -12.65
C ARG A 769 -29.48 48.86 -13.73
N GLY A 770 -28.82 48.23 -14.71
CA GLY A 770 -28.67 48.70 -16.12
C GLY A 770 -29.02 47.56 -17.11
N ARG A 771 -29.39 47.85 -18.37
CA ARG A 771 -29.84 46.84 -19.38
C ARG A 771 -29.70 47.39 -20.82
N SER A 772 -29.70 46.49 -21.83
CA SER A 772 -29.72 46.73 -23.31
C SER A 772 -28.49 47.40 -23.95
N GLY A 773 -28.15 47.18 -25.23
CA GLY A 773 -28.63 46.15 -26.19
C GLY A 773 -28.42 46.48 -27.69
N LEU A 774 -28.77 45.50 -28.57
CA LEU A 774 -29.04 45.57 -30.03
C LEU A 774 -27.89 45.53 -31.07
N HIS A 775 -28.13 44.71 -32.13
CA HIS A 775 -27.71 44.68 -33.56
C HIS A 775 -26.26 45.03 -34.01
N GLY A 776 -25.72 44.53 -35.13
CA GLY A 776 -26.16 43.64 -36.24
C GLY A 776 -24.91 43.29 -37.10
N ASP A 777 -24.91 42.79 -38.35
CA ASP A 777 -25.88 42.09 -39.23
C ASP A 777 -25.06 41.20 -40.23
N ARG A 778 -25.67 40.60 -41.25
CA ARG A 778 -25.10 39.64 -42.23
C ARG A 778 -23.93 40.16 -43.10
N GLY A 779 -23.18 39.24 -43.71
CA GLY A 779 -22.32 39.53 -44.87
C GLY A 779 -21.54 38.34 -45.46
N ASP A 780 -22.16 37.53 -46.33
CA ASP A 780 -21.49 36.52 -47.17
C ASP A 780 -22.03 36.59 -48.62
N PRO A 781 -21.16 36.79 -49.63
CA PRO A 781 -21.47 36.29 -50.96
C PRO A 781 -20.26 35.80 -51.82
N LEU A 782 -20.33 34.52 -52.23
CA LEU A 782 -20.31 34.04 -53.62
C LEU A 782 -19.12 34.35 -54.60
N ARG A 783 -18.49 33.25 -55.06
CA ARG A 783 -18.22 32.86 -56.47
C ARG A 783 -17.15 33.56 -57.36
N ALA A 784 -16.09 32.77 -57.64
CA ALA A 784 -15.73 32.20 -58.96
C ALA A 784 -14.97 32.98 -60.07
N GLY A 785 -13.95 32.29 -60.63
CA GLY A 785 -13.23 32.56 -61.90
C GLY A 785 -11.95 31.68 -61.95
N ARG A 786 -11.84 30.62 -62.77
CA ARG A 786 -11.44 30.55 -64.21
C ARG A 786 -9.98 31.02 -64.47
N GLN A 787 -9.08 30.08 -64.82
CA GLN A 787 -8.55 29.79 -66.20
C GLN A 787 -7.46 30.81 -66.67
N ARG A 788 -6.37 30.46 -67.39
CA ARG A 788 -5.99 29.21 -68.12
C ARG A 788 -4.48 29.16 -68.52
N ASP A 789 -4.01 27.95 -68.83
CA ASP A 789 -3.03 27.46 -69.85
C ASP A 789 -1.78 28.25 -70.33
N LEU A 790 -0.63 27.54 -70.42
CA LEU A 790 0.35 27.40 -71.54
C LEU A 790 1.46 26.41 -71.05
N ASP A 791 1.67 25.21 -71.61
CA ASP A 791 2.42 24.81 -72.85
C ASP A 791 3.95 25.08 -72.78
N LEU A 792 4.87 24.19 -73.22
CA LEU A 792 4.81 23.08 -74.22
C LEU A 792 5.82 21.91 -73.93
N ARG A 793 5.87 20.90 -74.81
CA ARG A 793 6.69 19.63 -74.83
C ARG A 793 8.00 19.78 -75.70
N PRO A 794 8.78 18.76 -76.21
CA PRO A 794 8.67 17.27 -76.20
C PRO A 794 9.96 16.36 -76.19
N ALA A 795 9.76 15.03 -75.96
CA ALA A 795 10.44 13.81 -76.53
C ALA A 795 9.89 12.55 -75.77
N HIS A 796 9.57 11.34 -76.25
CA HIS A 796 10.07 10.40 -77.29
C HIS A 796 11.44 9.75 -76.96
N HIS A 797 11.70 8.44 -77.07
CA HIS A 797 10.98 7.22 -77.52
C HIS A 797 11.51 6.00 -76.70
N ASP A 798 10.71 5.02 -76.24
CA ASP A 798 10.33 3.70 -76.83
C ASP A 798 11.34 2.52 -76.82
N ALA A 799 10.78 1.30 -76.84
CA ALA A 799 11.36 -0.04 -77.11
C ALA A 799 12.25 -0.77 -76.04
N ALA A 800 12.36 -2.12 -76.01
CA ALA A 800 11.43 -3.22 -76.37
C ALA A 800 11.95 -4.63 -75.92
N HIS A 801 11.04 -5.61 -75.78
CA HIS A 801 11.23 -7.08 -75.72
C HIS A 801 12.02 -7.71 -74.52
N ARG A 802 11.62 -8.83 -73.87
CA ARG A 802 11.10 -10.20 -74.22
C ARG A 802 12.20 -11.19 -74.68
N PRO A 803 12.07 -12.54 -74.53
CA PRO A 803 10.82 -13.34 -74.36
C PRO A 803 10.84 -14.59 -73.41
N ALA A 804 9.66 -15.24 -73.28
CA ALA A 804 9.42 -16.70 -73.06
C ALA A 804 9.90 -17.37 -71.73
N HIS A 805 9.35 -18.47 -71.19
CA HIS A 805 8.26 -19.43 -71.52
C HIS A 805 7.88 -20.19 -70.19
N ARG A 806 6.93 -21.14 -70.02
CA ARG A 806 5.92 -21.89 -70.84
C ARG A 806 4.76 -22.38 -69.91
N GLY A 807 3.81 -23.17 -70.40
CA GLY A 807 2.88 -24.02 -69.58
C GLY A 807 3.15 -25.53 -69.85
N PRO A 808 2.16 -26.47 -69.79
CA PRO A 808 0.74 -26.37 -69.38
C PRO A 808 0.20 -27.62 -68.58
N VAL A 809 -1.11 -27.92 -68.69
CA VAL A 809 -1.83 -29.23 -68.47
C VAL A 809 -2.68 -29.42 -67.19
N HIS A 810 -3.80 -30.13 -67.41
CA HIS A 810 -4.95 -30.50 -66.57
C HIS A 810 -4.70 -31.82 -65.77
N PRO A 811 -5.49 -32.22 -64.72
CA PRO A 811 -6.86 -32.73 -64.97
C PRO A 811 -7.94 -32.64 -63.85
N ARG A 812 -9.21 -32.80 -64.27
CA ARG A 812 -10.34 -33.57 -63.67
C ARG A 812 -10.36 -33.76 -62.14
N GLY A 813 -11.41 -33.39 -61.38
CA GLY A 813 -12.83 -33.76 -61.51
C GLY A 813 -13.29 -34.45 -60.19
N ARG A 814 -14.55 -34.62 -59.79
CA ARG A 814 -15.92 -34.44 -60.34
C ARG A 814 -16.81 -33.83 -59.21
N LEU A 815 -17.81 -32.98 -59.48
CA LEU A 815 -19.20 -33.33 -59.83
C LEU A 815 -19.84 -34.40 -58.91
N GLY A 816 -20.93 -34.13 -58.17
CA GLY A 816 -21.66 -32.86 -57.99
C GLY A 816 -23.05 -33.03 -57.34
N ARG A 817 -23.88 -31.97 -57.45
CA ARG A 817 -25.37 -31.88 -57.31
C ARG A 817 -26.10 -33.01 -56.54
N HIS A 818 -26.98 -32.70 -55.58
CA HIS A 818 -28.28 -32.09 -55.94
C HIS A 818 -28.99 -31.33 -54.80
N LEU A 819 -29.90 -30.43 -55.20
CA LEU A 819 -30.93 -29.83 -54.36
C LEU A 819 -31.95 -30.88 -53.87
N ARG A 820 -32.51 -30.71 -52.66
CA ARG A 820 -33.97 -30.45 -52.42
C ARG A 820 -34.39 -30.50 -50.93
N HIS A 821 -35.59 -29.96 -50.66
CA HIS A 821 -36.49 -30.18 -49.52
C HIS A 821 -36.05 -29.86 -48.06
N ARG A 822 -36.53 -28.71 -47.57
CA ARG A 822 -37.25 -28.58 -46.28
C ARG A 822 -38.56 -29.42 -46.32
N PRO A 823 -39.30 -29.69 -45.20
CA PRO A 823 -39.20 -29.07 -43.85
C PRO A 823 -39.27 -30.07 -42.65
N ARG A 824 -39.31 -29.50 -41.43
CA ARG A 824 -39.59 -30.14 -40.13
C ARG A 824 -38.45 -31.06 -39.63
N GLY A 825 -38.16 -31.16 -38.34
CA GLY A 825 -38.75 -30.46 -37.19
C GLY A 825 -38.77 -31.40 -35.99
N LEU A 826 -37.76 -31.32 -35.13
CA LEU A 826 -37.64 -32.13 -33.92
C LEU A 826 -37.15 -31.27 -32.76
N GLU A 827 -37.80 -31.39 -31.61
CA GLU A 827 -37.34 -30.80 -30.34
C GLU A 827 -36.46 -31.83 -29.62
N LEU A 828 -35.29 -31.43 -29.14
CA LEU A 828 -34.36 -32.32 -28.43
C LEU A 828 -33.71 -31.57 -27.27
N ARG A 829 -34.11 -31.92 -26.05
CA ARG A 829 -33.42 -31.48 -24.82
C ARG A 829 -32.19 -32.34 -24.61
N LEU A 830 -31.05 -31.69 -24.34
CA LEU A 830 -29.84 -32.36 -23.86
C LEU A 830 -29.33 -31.63 -22.62
N HIS A 831 -29.15 -32.38 -21.54
CA HIS A 831 -28.35 -31.94 -20.40
C HIS A 831 -26.86 -32.06 -20.78
N LEU A 832 -26.04 -31.12 -20.30
CA LEU A 832 -24.58 -31.26 -20.30
C LEU A 832 -24.03 -30.95 -18.92
N SER A 833 -23.16 -31.84 -18.44
CA SER A 833 -22.30 -31.64 -17.27
C SER A 833 -20.93 -31.10 -17.71
N ALA A 834 -20.09 -30.74 -16.75
CA ALA A 834 -18.93 -29.87 -16.95
C ALA A 834 -17.77 -30.45 -17.77
N ALA A 835 -17.23 -29.66 -18.70
CA ALA A 835 -15.83 -29.71 -19.14
C ALA A 835 -15.38 -28.42 -19.88
N GLY A 836 -14.22 -27.86 -19.48
CA GLY A 836 -13.21 -27.29 -20.40
C GLY A 836 -13.39 -25.91 -21.07
N ARG A 837 -12.60 -24.93 -20.58
CA ARG A 837 -12.05 -23.71 -21.26
C ARG A 837 -13.01 -22.56 -21.68
N PRO A 838 -12.58 -21.28 -21.52
CA PRO A 838 -13.26 -20.10 -22.06
C PRO A 838 -12.63 -19.60 -23.38
N ALA A 839 -13.44 -19.03 -24.27
CA ALA A 839 -13.02 -18.19 -25.40
C ALA A 839 -14.14 -17.19 -25.79
N LEU A 840 -13.79 -16.06 -26.41
CA LEU A 840 -14.72 -14.98 -26.71
C LEU A 840 -15.60 -15.26 -27.94
N LEU A 841 -16.80 -14.68 -27.94
CA LEU A 841 -17.50 -14.26 -29.16
C LEU A 841 -18.04 -12.83 -28.99
N ARG A 842 -18.12 -12.09 -30.09
CA ARG A 842 -18.40 -10.64 -30.11
C ARG A 842 -19.89 -10.36 -30.30
N ALA A 843 -20.34 -9.20 -29.83
CA ALA A 843 -21.73 -8.74 -29.97
C ALA A 843 -22.00 -8.06 -31.32
N ASP A 844 -21.83 -8.81 -32.42
CA ASP A 844 -22.50 -8.56 -33.69
C ASP A 844 -23.62 -9.60 -33.85
N ASP A 845 -24.78 -9.17 -34.34
CA ASP A 845 -26.10 -9.85 -34.26
C ASP A 845 -26.65 -9.98 -32.81
N LEU A 846 -27.88 -9.59 -32.45
CA LEU A 846 -29.07 -9.11 -33.18
C LEU A 846 -29.52 -7.74 -32.56
N VAL A 847 -30.35 -6.88 -33.16
CA VAL A 847 -31.68 -7.10 -33.76
C VAL A 847 -31.94 -6.12 -34.93
N ARG A 848 -32.71 -6.58 -35.93
CA ARG A 848 -33.39 -5.72 -36.93
C ARG A 848 -34.90 -5.83 -36.75
N ASP A 849 -35.65 -4.85 -37.24
CA ASP A 849 -37.12 -4.93 -37.20
C ASP A 849 -37.68 -6.05 -38.09
N ARG A 850 -38.99 -6.31 -37.97
CA ARG A 850 -39.71 -7.31 -38.78
C ARG A 850 -39.70 -7.08 -40.30
N HIS A 851 -39.10 -5.97 -40.77
CA HIS A 851 -38.94 -5.64 -42.18
C HIS A 851 -37.45 -5.40 -42.56
N GLY A 852 -36.52 -5.84 -41.71
CA GLY A 852 -35.08 -5.95 -42.02
C GLY A 852 -34.28 -4.65 -41.98
N ARG A 853 -34.83 -3.53 -41.52
CA ARG A 853 -34.12 -2.23 -41.46
C ARG A 853 -33.25 -2.12 -40.21
N ARG A 854 -32.09 -1.46 -40.33
CA ARG A 854 -31.27 -1.04 -39.16
C ARG A 854 -31.84 0.29 -38.63
N VAL A 855 -32.26 0.31 -37.36
CA VAL A 855 -32.65 1.55 -36.67
C VAL A 855 -31.41 2.17 -36.02
N ARG A 856 -31.14 3.46 -36.29
CA ARG A 856 -30.13 4.24 -35.57
C ARG A 856 -30.80 5.04 -34.45
N LEU A 857 -30.31 4.88 -33.22
CA LEU A 857 -30.63 5.77 -32.11
C LEU A 857 -29.37 6.52 -31.65
N ARG A 858 -29.44 7.85 -31.73
CA ARG A 858 -28.82 8.78 -30.76
C ARG A 858 -29.83 8.89 -29.59
N VAL A 859 -29.54 9.43 -28.40
CA VAL A 859 -28.68 10.57 -28.04
C VAL A 859 -27.88 10.29 -26.72
N PRO A 860 -27.56 11.20 -25.75
CA PRO A 860 -26.25 11.15 -25.08
C PRO A 860 -26.30 10.79 -23.57
N VAL A 861 -25.22 11.11 -22.85
CA VAL A 861 -24.89 10.65 -21.49
C VAL A 861 -25.24 11.67 -20.39
N LEU A 862 -25.84 11.16 -19.30
CA LEU A 862 -26.00 11.72 -17.94
C LEU A 862 -26.65 13.09 -17.72
N GLY A 863 -27.66 13.08 -16.85
CA GLY A 863 -28.20 14.24 -16.12
C GLY A 863 -29.12 13.73 -15.01
N VAL A 864 -29.06 14.34 -13.82
CA VAL A 864 -29.99 14.08 -12.70
C VAL A 864 -30.80 15.34 -12.47
N ASP A 865 -32.12 15.20 -12.36
CA ASP A 865 -33.00 16.17 -11.70
C ASP A 865 -34.25 15.45 -11.17
N VAL A 866 -34.98 16.12 -10.28
CA VAL A 866 -36.15 15.60 -9.55
C VAL A 866 -37.29 16.61 -9.68
N ASP A 867 -38.46 16.20 -10.20
CA ASP A 867 -39.76 16.46 -9.53
C ASP A 867 -41.02 15.87 -10.22
N VAL A 868 -41.99 15.49 -9.37
CA VAL A 868 -43.46 15.76 -9.41
C VAL A 868 -44.32 15.48 -10.67
N ASP A 869 -45.15 14.43 -10.51
CA ASP A 869 -46.61 14.29 -10.76
C ASP A 869 -47.32 13.95 -12.10
N ASP A 870 -48.31 13.05 -11.90
CA ASP A 870 -49.72 13.06 -12.37
C ASP A 870 -50.13 12.58 -13.80
N ARG A 871 -51.34 11.99 -13.85
CA ARG A 871 -52.21 11.58 -15.00
C ARG A 871 -51.72 10.42 -15.88
N GLY A 872 -52.38 9.26 -15.97
CA GLY A 872 -53.66 8.81 -15.40
C GLY A 872 -54.72 8.50 -16.48
N THR A 873 -54.93 7.21 -16.78
CA THR A 873 -56.08 6.58 -17.49
C THR A 873 -55.84 5.05 -17.48
N ALA A 874 -56.65 4.11 -16.99
CA ALA A 874 -58.08 4.00 -16.59
C ALA A 874 -59.04 3.38 -17.65
N ASP A 875 -59.06 2.04 -17.74
CA ASP A 875 -60.25 1.14 -17.68
C ASP A 875 -59.79 -0.32 -17.97
N ARG A 876 -60.12 -1.41 -17.24
CA ARG A 876 -61.36 -1.97 -16.64
C ARG A 876 -62.14 -2.93 -17.59
N PRO A 877 -62.90 -3.92 -17.07
CA PRO A 877 -62.62 -4.82 -15.94
C PRO A 877 -63.04 -6.30 -16.19
N LEU A 878 -62.75 -7.22 -15.25
CA LEU A 878 -63.57 -8.43 -14.99
C LEU A 878 -63.48 -8.82 -13.50
N VAL A 879 -64.38 -9.67 -13.00
CA VAL A 879 -64.96 -9.53 -11.64
C VAL A 879 -64.62 -10.66 -10.63
N HIS A 880 -64.60 -10.27 -9.34
CA HIS A 880 -64.46 -11.04 -8.08
C HIS A 880 -65.62 -12.07 -7.83
N PRO A 881 -65.58 -12.98 -6.82
CA PRO A 881 -65.30 -12.78 -5.36
C PRO A 881 -64.28 -13.80 -4.78
N ALA A 882 -63.93 -13.95 -3.49
CA ALA A 882 -63.91 -13.13 -2.26
C ALA A 882 -63.02 -13.91 -1.23
N ALA A 883 -62.54 -13.44 -0.08
CA ALA A 883 -62.11 -12.13 0.44
C ALA A 883 -61.71 -12.36 1.93
N ALA A 884 -60.43 -12.28 2.30
CA ALA A 884 -59.94 -12.17 3.69
C ALA A 884 -58.44 -11.80 3.73
N GLY A 885 -57.96 -11.05 4.74
CA GLY A 885 -56.52 -11.04 5.10
C GLY A 885 -55.62 -9.85 4.70
N VAL A 886 -56.16 -8.63 4.58
CA VAL A 886 -55.51 -7.32 4.86
C VAL A 886 -53.96 -7.22 4.95
N LEU A 887 -53.35 -6.63 3.89
CA LEU A 887 -52.17 -5.71 3.89
C LEU A 887 -50.76 -6.21 4.34
N PRO A 888 -49.64 -5.58 3.91
CA PRO A 888 -48.88 -6.20 2.81
C PRO A 888 -47.37 -6.38 3.06
N HIS A 889 -46.73 -7.17 2.18
CA HIS A 889 -45.27 -7.22 2.04
C HIS A 889 -44.72 -5.92 1.42
N LEU A 890 -44.01 -5.12 2.23
CA LEU A 890 -43.24 -3.96 1.79
C LEU A 890 -41.78 -4.03 2.31
N HIS A 891 -41.04 -5.02 1.82
CA HIS A 891 -39.56 -5.03 1.74
C HIS A 891 -39.11 -6.32 1.03
N ARG A 892 -38.98 -6.28 -0.31
CA ARG A 892 -38.28 -7.35 -1.04
C ARG A 892 -37.68 -6.94 -2.40
N ASP A 893 -37.13 -5.72 -2.46
CA ASP A 893 -36.09 -5.40 -3.45
C ASP A 893 -35.11 -4.37 -2.87
N ASP A 894 -34.08 -4.89 -2.19
CA ASP A 894 -32.87 -4.14 -1.83
C ASP A 894 -31.65 -5.09 -1.84
N GLY A 895 -31.58 -5.91 -2.90
CA GLY A 895 -30.72 -7.08 -3.02
C GLY A 895 -29.22 -6.78 -3.24
N ARG A 896 -28.64 -5.79 -2.55
CA ARG A 896 -27.19 -5.52 -2.63
C ARG A 896 -26.50 -4.93 -1.39
N ARG A 897 -27.11 -4.97 -0.21
CA ARG A 897 -26.43 -4.73 1.08
C ARG A 897 -26.93 -5.64 2.21
N ASP A 898 -26.56 -6.92 2.15
CA ASP A 898 -26.29 -7.70 3.37
C ASP A 898 -25.64 -9.05 3.02
N GLN A 899 -24.51 -9.36 3.65
CA GLN A 899 -24.00 -10.73 3.72
C GLN A 899 -23.23 -10.91 5.05
N PRO A 900 -23.93 -11.32 6.13
CA PRO A 900 -23.32 -11.43 7.46
C PRO A 900 -22.27 -12.54 7.49
N ARG A 901 -20.98 -12.17 7.49
CA ARG A 901 -19.89 -13.09 7.76
C ARG A 901 -19.81 -13.34 9.28
N PRO A 902 -19.65 -14.60 9.75
CA PRO A 902 -19.53 -14.86 11.18
C PRO A 902 -18.27 -14.18 11.73
N PHE A 903 -18.47 -13.37 12.78
CA PHE A 903 -17.48 -12.50 13.47
C PHE A 903 -17.17 -11.13 12.85
N ASP A 904 -17.79 -10.72 11.75
CA ASP A 904 -17.59 -9.34 11.23
C ASP A 904 -18.50 -8.31 11.91
N MET A 905 -17.94 -7.60 12.88
CA MET A 905 -18.19 -6.18 13.10
C MET A 905 -16.84 -5.47 13.15
N PRO A 906 -16.37 -4.87 12.04
CA PRO A 906 -15.02 -4.27 11.93
C PRO A 906 -14.74 -3.06 12.86
N GLU A 907 -15.72 -2.66 13.68
CA GLU A 907 -15.64 -1.50 14.58
C GLU A 907 -15.06 -1.83 15.97
N SER A 908 -14.70 -3.08 16.25
CA SER A 908 -13.90 -3.44 17.44
C SER A 908 -12.41 -3.06 17.27
N GLU A 909 -12.14 -1.80 16.91
CA GLU A 909 -10.82 -1.20 17.09
C GLU A 909 -10.61 -0.91 18.60
N GLY A 910 -9.49 -1.43 19.14
CA GLY A 910 -9.36 -1.79 20.56
C GLY A 910 -9.21 -0.68 21.61
N ASP A 911 -9.87 0.46 21.46
CA ASP A 911 -10.02 1.47 22.53
C ASP A 911 -11.41 1.41 23.22
N LEU A 912 -12.46 0.89 22.57
CA LEU A 912 -13.83 0.91 23.13
C LEU A 912 -14.04 0.09 24.41
N VAL A 913 -13.15 -0.85 24.74
CA VAL A 913 -13.28 -1.74 25.92
C VAL A 913 -12.57 -1.18 27.17
N GLY A 914 -11.84 -0.07 27.05
CA GLY A 914 -11.09 0.52 28.18
C GLY A 914 -10.71 2.00 28.07
N GLY A 915 -11.06 2.69 26.97
CA GLY A 915 -10.60 4.04 26.64
C GLY A 915 -10.75 5.03 27.78
N PHE A 916 -11.90 5.06 28.45
CA PHE A 916 -12.19 6.01 29.54
C PHE A 916 -11.19 5.97 30.72
N ASN A 917 -10.55 4.82 31.00
CA ASN A 917 -9.49 4.71 32.02
C ASN A 917 -8.17 5.39 31.58
N THR A 918 -7.98 5.63 30.28
CA THR A 918 -6.80 6.26 29.68
C THR A 918 -7.05 7.65 29.06
N GLU A 919 -8.30 8.01 28.79
CA GLU A 919 -8.70 9.24 28.07
C GLU A 919 -8.89 10.46 28.96
N TYR A 920 -9.27 10.26 30.24
CA TYR A 920 -9.72 11.34 31.11
C TYR A 920 -8.78 11.57 32.29
N SER A 921 -8.18 12.76 32.37
CA SER A 921 -7.50 13.20 33.59
C SER A 921 -8.47 13.26 34.76
N SER A 922 -7.97 12.96 35.97
CA SER A 922 -8.72 12.63 37.20
C SER A 922 -10.09 13.30 37.36
N ILE A 923 -10.18 14.63 37.24
CA ILE A 923 -11.44 15.37 37.42
C ILE A 923 -12.52 15.02 36.38
N LYS A 924 -12.14 14.76 35.13
CA LYS A 924 -13.10 14.38 34.06
C LYS A 924 -13.55 12.93 34.21
N PHE A 925 -12.64 12.03 34.60
CA PHE A 925 -12.94 10.65 34.92
C PHE A 925 -13.94 10.58 36.10
N ALA A 926 -13.65 11.34 37.16
CA ALA A 926 -14.54 11.47 38.31
C ALA A 926 -15.92 12.00 37.92
N MET A 927 -16.01 13.02 37.06
CA MET A 927 -17.31 13.54 36.59
C MET A 927 -18.09 12.52 35.73
N PHE A 928 -17.42 11.70 34.92
CA PHE A 928 -18.08 10.64 34.14
C PHE A 928 -18.64 9.53 35.05
N MET A 929 -17.80 8.99 35.94
CA MET A 929 -18.25 7.98 36.93
C MET A 929 -19.32 8.53 37.86
N LEU A 930 -19.20 9.79 38.30
CA LEU A 930 -20.20 10.47 39.13
C LEU A 930 -21.54 10.61 38.39
N ALA A 931 -21.53 10.94 37.09
CA ALA A 931 -22.76 10.98 36.29
C ALA A 931 -23.41 9.59 36.17
N GLU A 932 -22.63 8.52 36.02
CA GLU A 932 -23.14 7.15 36.00
C GLU A 932 -23.75 6.74 37.36
N TYR A 933 -23.07 7.02 38.48
CA TYR A 933 -23.61 6.74 39.82
C TYR A 933 -24.82 7.62 40.17
N ILE A 934 -24.84 8.90 39.75
CA ILE A 934 -26.03 9.77 39.87
C ILE A 934 -27.20 9.16 39.09
N ASN A 935 -26.97 8.63 37.88
CA ASN A 935 -28.00 7.95 37.11
C ASN A 935 -28.51 6.69 37.83
N MET A 936 -27.62 5.86 38.39
CA MET A 936 -28.03 4.70 39.20
C MET A 936 -28.86 5.11 40.43
N VAL A 937 -28.47 6.16 41.15
CA VAL A 937 -29.24 6.72 42.28
C VAL A 937 -30.60 7.24 41.80
N THR A 938 -30.65 7.96 40.69
CA THR A 938 -31.88 8.54 40.13
C THR A 938 -32.85 7.45 39.67
N VAL A 939 -32.38 6.47 38.89
CA VAL A 939 -33.20 5.33 38.46
C VAL A 939 -33.66 4.51 39.67
N SER A 940 -32.83 4.31 40.69
CA SER A 940 -33.23 3.64 41.94
C SER A 940 -34.30 4.44 42.70
N ALA A 941 -34.17 5.77 42.80
CA ALA A 941 -35.16 6.63 43.45
C ALA A 941 -36.50 6.64 42.70
N VAL A 942 -36.46 6.71 41.37
CA VAL A 942 -37.65 6.58 40.49
C VAL A 942 -38.29 5.20 40.69
N ALA A 943 -37.51 4.12 40.66
CA ALA A 943 -38.01 2.77 40.85
C ALA A 943 -38.65 2.55 42.24
N VAL A 944 -38.02 3.06 43.31
CA VAL A 944 -38.58 3.02 44.66
C VAL A 944 -39.89 3.81 44.75
N THR A 945 -39.95 4.98 44.11
CA THR A 945 -41.15 5.84 44.08
C THR A 945 -42.33 5.17 43.38
N PHE A 946 -42.12 4.66 42.15
CA PHE A 946 -43.23 4.14 41.33
C PHE A 946 -43.57 2.66 41.60
N PHE A 947 -42.59 1.80 41.89
CA PHE A 947 -42.79 0.35 41.92
C PHE A 947 -42.65 -0.27 43.32
N LEU A 948 -41.86 0.30 44.24
CA LEU A 948 -41.72 -0.20 45.62
C LEU A 948 -42.54 0.60 46.64
N GLY A 949 -43.57 1.34 46.20
CA GLY A 949 -44.50 2.06 47.07
C GLY A 949 -43.92 3.28 47.81
N GLY A 950 -42.79 3.82 47.34
CA GLY A 950 -42.15 5.02 47.87
C GLY A 950 -41.86 4.96 49.36
N TRP A 951 -42.35 5.97 50.08
CA TRP A 951 -42.14 6.19 51.51
C TRP A 951 -42.87 5.21 52.45
N ARG A 952 -43.80 4.38 51.96
CA ARG A 952 -44.55 3.44 52.83
C ARG A 952 -43.67 2.29 53.30
N ALA A 953 -43.96 1.72 54.47
CA ALA A 953 -43.28 0.52 54.95
C ALA A 953 -43.40 -0.65 53.93
N PRO A 954 -42.36 -1.49 53.75
CA PRO A 954 -42.48 -2.70 52.95
C PRO A 954 -43.58 -3.63 53.45
N TRP A 955 -44.28 -4.34 52.56
CA TRP A 955 -45.14 -5.45 52.96
C TRP A 955 -44.26 -6.65 53.37
N PRO A 956 -44.59 -7.41 54.44
CA PRO A 956 -45.77 -7.30 55.31
C PRO A 956 -45.61 -6.41 56.55
N ILE A 957 -44.49 -5.70 56.72
CA ILE A 957 -44.21 -4.83 57.89
C ILE A 957 -45.31 -3.77 58.08
N SER A 958 -45.83 -3.25 56.97
CA SER A 958 -46.98 -2.34 56.91
C SER A 958 -48.28 -2.85 57.56
N THR A 959 -48.37 -4.13 57.89
CA THR A 959 -49.62 -4.82 58.24
C THR A 959 -49.66 -5.32 59.69
N PHE A 960 -48.52 -5.31 60.41
CA PHE A 960 -48.45 -5.68 61.83
C PHE A 960 -47.83 -4.59 62.72
N TRP A 961 -47.40 -3.46 62.16
CA TRP A 961 -46.89 -2.31 62.91
C TRP A 961 -47.53 -1.01 62.41
N GLU A 962 -48.57 -0.56 63.12
CA GLU A 962 -49.33 0.65 62.75
C GLU A 962 -48.45 1.90 62.68
N GLY A 963 -47.52 2.05 63.64
CA GLY A 963 -46.55 3.14 63.69
C GLY A 963 -45.54 3.19 62.53
N ALA A 964 -45.42 2.13 61.71
CA ALA A 964 -44.39 2.01 60.67
C ALA A 964 -44.46 3.08 59.56
N ASN A 965 -45.58 3.80 59.44
CA ASN A 965 -45.78 4.85 58.43
C ASN A 965 -45.87 6.27 59.02
N HIS A 966 -45.56 6.46 60.31
CA HIS A 966 -45.69 7.75 61.00
C HIS A 966 -44.34 8.35 61.42
N GLY A 967 -44.31 9.68 61.59
CA GLY A 967 -43.10 10.41 61.97
C GLY A 967 -41.99 10.29 60.91
N TRP A 968 -40.81 9.87 61.33
CA TRP A 968 -39.60 9.78 60.51
C TRP A 968 -39.40 8.43 59.80
N TRP A 969 -40.16 7.39 60.17
CA TRP A 969 -40.09 6.05 59.57
C TRP A 969 -40.28 6.03 58.04
N PRO A 970 -41.17 6.83 57.43
CA PRO A 970 -41.31 6.84 55.97
C PRO A 970 -40.02 7.24 55.22
N MET A 971 -39.23 8.15 55.80
CA MET A 971 -37.94 8.58 55.25
C MET A 971 -36.89 7.46 55.37
N LEU A 972 -36.89 6.71 56.47
CA LEU A 972 -36.05 5.52 56.62
C LEU A 972 -36.42 4.43 55.61
N TRP A 973 -37.70 4.15 55.40
CA TRP A 973 -38.13 3.13 54.44
C TRP A 973 -37.77 3.48 53.00
N PHE A 974 -37.94 4.74 52.58
CA PHE A 974 -37.49 5.20 51.27
C PHE A 974 -35.97 5.05 51.11
N THR A 975 -35.20 5.53 52.11
CA THR A 975 -33.74 5.48 52.08
C THR A 975 -33.22 4.04 52.08
N GLY A 976 -33.78 3.17 52.92
CA GLY A 976 -33.42 1.76 52.99
C GLY A 976 -33.67 1.02 51.67
N LYS A 977 -34.86 1.17 51.09
CA LYS A 977 -35.18 0.60 49.76
C LYS A 977 -34.22 1.11 48.68
N LEU A 978 -33.93 2.41 48.66
CA LEU A 978 -33.01 3.02 47.68
C LEU A 978 -31.60 2.44 47.82
N VAL A 979 -31.10 2.28 49.04
CA VAL A 979 -29.80 1.65 49.31
C VAL A 979 -29.81 0.17 48.93
N SER A 980 -30.86 -0.60 49.23
CA SER A 980 -30.97 -2.01 48.82
C SER A 980 -31.00 -2.18 47.28
N LEU A 981 -31.72 -1.31 46.57
CA LEU A 981 -31.84 -1.37 45.10
C LEU A 981 -30.53 -0.93 44.42
N LEU A 982 -29.86 0.10 44.97
CA LEU A 982 -28.52 0.52 44.53
C LEU A 982 -27.46 -0.56 44.83
N PHE A 983 -27.51 -1.21 46.00
CA PHE A 983 -26.67 -2.37 46.31
C PHE A 983 -26.91 -3.49 45.30
N GLY A 984 -28.16 -3.78 44.95
CA GLY A 984 -28.52 -4.74 43.90
C GLY A 984 -27.87 -4.41 42.55
N PHE A 985 -27.95 -3.15 42.10
CA PHE A 985 -27.27 -2.70 40.87
C PHE A 985 -25.74 -2.83 40.94
N VAL A 986 -25.11 -2.43 42.04
CA VAL A 986 -23.65 -2.51 42.21
C VAL A 986 -23.17 -3.95 42.31
N TRP A 987 -23.90 -4.80 43.05
CA TRP A 987 -23.62 -6.23 43.19
C TRP A 987 -23.76 -6.97 41.86
N LEU A 988 -24.85 -6.73 41.11
CA LEU A 988 -25.07 -7.32 39.78
C LEU A 988 -23.97 -6.88 38.79
N ARG A 989 -23.60 -5.60 38.79
CA ARG A 989 -22.51 -5.04 37.98
C ARG A 989 -21.14 -5.63 38.33
N GLY A 990 -20.90 -5.96 39.61
CA GLY A 990 -19.67 -6.58 40.08
C GLY A 990 -19.60 -8.09 39.87
N THR A 991 -20.73 -8.79 39.82
CA THR A 991 -20.80 -10.26 39.77
C THR A 991 -21.08 -10.84 38.39
N LEU A 992 -21.72 -10.12 37.46
CA LEU A 992 -21.97 -10.62 36.11
C LEU A 992 -20.78 -10.35 35.17
N PRO A 993 -20.04 -11.38 34.70
CA PRO A 993 -18.92 -11.17 33.79
C PRO A 993 -19.40 -10.79 32.38
N ARG A 994 -19.40 -9.48 32.08
CA ARG A 994 -19.43 -8.88 30.73
C ARG A 994 -20.42 -9.53 29.75
N VAL A 995 -21.70 -9.57 30.11
CA VAL A 995 -22.79 -10.11 29.27
C VAL A 995 -22.85 -9.39 27.92
N ARG A 996 -23.00 -10.14 26.82
CA ARG A 996 -23.04 -9.58 25.45
C ARG A 996 -24.33 -8.78 25.24
N TYR A 997 -24.23 -7.61 24.59
CA TYR A 997 -25.37 -6.70 24.37
C TYR A 997 -26.59 -7.38 23.75
N ASP A 998 -26.38 -8.24 22.74
CA ASP A 998 -27.45 -9.00 22.09
C ASP A 998 -28.23 -9.92 23.04
N GLN A 999 -27.58 -10.44 24.10
CA GLN A 999 -28.22 -11.28 25.11
C GLN A 999 -29.08 -10.43 26.05
N LEU A 1000 -28.59 -9.24 26.46
CA LEU A 1000 -29.36 -8.27 27.24
C LEU A 1000 -30.56 -7.74 26.46
N MET A 1001 -30.39 -7.44 25.16
CA MET A 1001 -31.48 -7.02 24.27
C MET A 1001 -32.50 -8.13 24.04
N LYS A 1002 -32.05 -9.38 23.84
CA LYS A 1002 -32.95 -10.54 23.73
C LYS A 1002 -33.74 -10.78 25.02
N LEU A 1003 -33.11 -10.64 26.19
CA LEU A 1003 -33.77 -10.71 27.50
C LEU A 1003 -34.81 -9.59 27.66
N GLY A 1004 -34.44 -8.34 27.39
CA GLY A 1004 -35.35 -7.19 27.48
C GLY A 1004 -36.57 -7.34 26.56
N TRP A 1005 -36.34 -7.51 25.26
CA TRP A 1005 -37.40 -7.46 24.25
C TRP A 1005 -38.21 -8.76 24.14
N LYS A 1006 -37.61 -9.94 24.36
CA LYS A 1006 -38.32 -11.23 24.19
C LYS A 1006 -38.76 -11.87 25.51
N VAL A 1007 -38.40 -11.32 26.67
CA VAL A 1007 -38.82 -11.84 27.98
C VAL A 1007 -39.43 -10.74 28.85
N LEU A 1008 -38.68 -9.68 29.17
CA LEU A 1008 -39.12 -8.68 30.17
C LEU A 1008 -40.30 -7.82 29.68
N ILE A 1009 -40.32 -7.42 28.40
CA ILE A 1009 -41.45 -6.67 27.83
C ILE A 1009 -42.74 -7.54 27.81
N PRO A 1010 -42.76 -8.77 27.25
CA PRO A 1010 -43.92 -9.65 27.34
C PRO A 1010 -44.39 -9.92 28.78
N VAL A 1011 -43.48 -10.22 29.71
CA VAL A 1011 -43.82 -10.50 31.12
C VAL A 1011 -44.43 -9.26 31.81
N SER A 1012 -43.89 -8.07 31.57
CA SER A 1012 -44.45 -6.84 32.17
C SER A 1012 -45.80 -6.42 31.56
N LEU A 1013 -46.05 -6.70 30.29
CA LEU A 1013 -47.38 -6.53 29.66
C LEU A 1013 -48.41 -7.50 30.24
N VAL A 1014 -48.08 -8.79 30.39
CA VAL A 1014 -48.97 -9.78 31.03
C VAL A 1014 -49.25 -9.41 32.48
N TRP A 1015 -48.24 -8.96 33.23
CA TRP A 1015 -48.44 -8.49 34.61
C TRP A 1015 -49.32 -7.24 34.69
N LEU A 1016 -49.15 -6.28 33.77
CA LEU A 1016 -50.03 -5.10 33.68
C LEU A 1016 -51.48 -5.48 33.38
N MET A 1017 -51.72 -6.41 32.45
CA MET A 1017 -53.07 -6.91 32.19
C MET A 1017 -53.67 -7.62 33.41
N LEU A 1018 -52.89 -8.47 34.10
CA LEU A 1018 -53.34 -9.15 35.32
C LEU A 1018 -53.72 -8.14 36.42
N VAL A 1019 -52.87 -7.16 36.70
CA VAL A 1019 -53.14 -6.14 37.72
C VAL A 1019 -54.29 -5.21 37.31
N ALA A 1020 -54.46 -4.92 36.02
CA ALA A 1020 -55.63 -4.21 35.51
C ALA A 1020 -56.92 -5.01 35.69
N SER A 1021 -56.92 -6.32 35.40
CA SER A 1021 -58.07 -7.21 35.60
C SER A 1021 -58.44 -7.36 37.08
N VAL A 1022 -57.46 -7.55 37.98
CA VAL A 1022 -57.67 -7.52 39.45
C VAL A 1022 -58.40 -6.23 39.85
N ARG A 1023 -57.96 -5.08 39.30
CA ARG A 1023 -58.46 -3.77 39.68
C ARG A 1023 -59.83 -3.43 39.05
N ALA A 1024 -60.11 -3.96 37.86
CA ALA A 1024 -61.43 -3.85 37.22
C ALA A 1024 -62.49 -4.63 38.02
N LEU A 1025 -62.24 -5.93 38.28
CA LEU A 1025 -63.14 -6.78 39.08
C LEU A 1025 -63.36 -6.20 40.49
N ARG A 1026 -62.32 -5.65 41.13
CA ARG A 1026 -62.45 -5.01 42.44
C ARG A 1026 -63.24 -3.71 42.41
N ASN A 1027 -63.24 -2.97 41.30
CA ASN A 1027 -64.09 -1.78 41.13
C ASN A 1027 -65.57 -2.16 40.88
N GLU A 1028 -65.84 -3.35 40.34
CA GLU A 1028 -67.19 -3.89 40.14
C GLU A 1028 -67.79 -4.54 41.40
N GLY A 1029 -67.03 -4.56 42.52
CA GLY A 1029 -67.52 -5.00 43.83
C GLY A 1029 -67.24 -6.45 44.19
N TYR A 1030 -66.52 -7.21 43.35
CA TYR A 1030 -66.09 -8.56 43.69
C TYR A 1030 -65.09 -8.56 44.87
N ASP A 1031 -65.26 -9.51 45.80
CA ASP A 1031 -64.35 -9.62 46.95
C ASP A 1031 -62.97 -10.16 46.53
N PHE A 1032 -61.94 -9.79 47.30
CA PHE A 1032 -60.56 -10.16 47.01
C PHE A 1032 -60.35 -11.68 47.00
N SER A 1033 -61.12 -12.40 47.83
CA SER A 1033 -61.22 -13.86 47.89
C SER A 1033 -61.55 -14.46 46.52
N ASP A 1034 -62.61 -13.97 45.88
CA ASP A 1034 -63.11 -14.48 44.60
C ASP A 1034 -62.18 -14.08 43.45
N ILE A 1035 -61.68 -12.84 43.46
CA ILE A 1035 -60.72 -12.36 42.44
C ILE A 1035 -59.44 -13.21 42.45
N ALA A 1036 -58.94 -13.56 43.63
CA ALA A 1036 -57.81 -14.48 43.78
C ALA A 1036 -58.14 -15.89 43.27
N LEU A 1037 -59.36 -16.39 43.51
CA LEU A 1037 -59.81 -17.69 43.02
C LEU A 1037 -59.94 -17.74 41.49
N TYR A 1038 -60.56 -16.72 40.88
CA TYR A 1038 -60.73 -16.65 39.42
C TYR A 1038 -59.40 -16.49 38.68
N ILE A 1039 -58.49 -15.64 39.18
CA ILE A 1039 -57.19 -15.41 38.52
C ILE A 1039 -56.22 -16.56 38.79
N GLY A 1040 -56.23 -17.13 40.00
CA GLY A 1040 -55.50 -18.36 40.31
C GLY A 1040 -55.98 -19.53 39.46
N GLY A 1041 -57.31 -19.70 39.32
CA GLY A 1041 -57.94 -20.70 38.46
C GLY A 1041 -57.62 -20.49 36.98
N ALA A 1042 -57.65 -19.26 36.47
CA ALA A 1042 -57.30 -18.95 35.08
C ALA A 1042 -55.82 -19.24 34.79
N VAL A 1043 -54.90 -18.85 35.69
CA VAL A 1043 -53.47 -19.17 35.55
C VAL A 1043 -53.22 -20.68 35.64
N LEU A 1044 -53.87 -21.38 36.56
CA LEU A 1044 -53.77 -22.83 36.71
C LEU A 1044 -54.32 -23.56 35.48
N ALA A 1045 -55.45 -23.12 34.93
CA ALA A 1045 -56.04 -23.67 33.70
C ALA A 1045 -55.15 -23.42 32.48
N LEU A 1046 -54.51 -22.26 32.38
CA LEU A 1046 -53.59 -21.93 31.28
C LEU A 1046 -52.27 -22.71 31.39
N LEU A 1047 -51.77 -22.94 32.61
CA LEU A 1047 -50.65 -23.86 32.87
C LEU A 1047 -51.02 -25.32 32.55
N LEU A 1048 -52.23 -25.78 32.90
CA LEU A 1048 -52.76 -27.09 32.52
C LEU A 1048 -52.89 -27.23 31.01
N LEU A 1049 -53.42 -26.22 30.31
CA LEU A 1049 -53.48 -26.19 28.85
C LEU A 1049 -52.10 -26.24 28.21
N SER A 1050 -51.10 -25.51 28.74
CA SER A 1050 -49.72 -25.59 28.26
C SER A 1050 -49.11 -26.97 28.51
N PHE A 1051 -49.30 -27.55 29.69
CA PHE A 1051 -48.79 -28.87 30.06
C PHE A 1051 -49.41 -29.98 29.20
N VAL A 1052 -50.73 -29.90 28.94
CA VAL A 1052 -51.45 -30.81 28.04
C VAL A 1052 -51.00 -30.61 26.58
N ALA A 1053 -50.78 -29.37 26.13
CA ALA A 1053 -50.28 -29.10 24.78
C ALA A 1053 -48.85 -29.63 24.56
N ASP A 1054 -47.97 -29.53 25.56
CA ASP A 1054 -46.63 -30.11 25.48
C ASP A 1054 -46.66 -31.64 25.60
N LEU A 1055 -47.60 -32.23 26.36
CA LEU A 1055 -47.88 -33.68 26.36
C LEU A 1055 -48.31 -34.21 24.99
N PHE A 1056 -49.15 -33.47 24.25
CA PHE A 1056 -49.53 -33.84 22.88
C PHE A 1056 -48.39 -33.59 21.87
N ARG A 1057 -47.65 -32.49 21.99
CA ARG A 1057 -46.46 -32.21 21.17
C ARG A 1057 -45.30 -33.19 21.36
N GLY A 1058 -45.21 -33.84 22.52
CA GLY A 1058 -44.29 -34.95 22.73
C GLY A 1058 -44.56 -36.12 21.78
N LYS A 1059 -45.84 -36.33 21.41
CA LYS A 1059 -46.28 -37.53 20.68
C LYS A 1059 -46.17 -37.40 19.15
N GLU A 1060 -46.30 -36.20 18.59
CA GLU A 1060 -46.08 -35.95 17.14
C GLU A 1060 -44.62 -36.14 16.68
N LYS A 1061 -43.68 -36.41 17.61
CA LYS A 1061 -42.25 -36.56 17.31
C LYS A 1061 -41.75 -37.99 17.13
N GLU A 1062 -42.53 -39.02 17.49
CA GLU A 1062 -42.04 -40.40 17.49
C GLU A 1062 -42.42 -41.22 16.25
N ASP A 1063 -43.53 -40.89 15.57
CA ASP A 1063 -44.02 -41.62 14.37
C ASP A 1063 -43.42 -41.11 13.03
N GLY A 1064 -42.46 -40.20 13.07
CA GLY A 1064 -41.77 -39.69 11.88
C GLY A 1064 -40.68 -40.65 11.40
N GLN A 1065 -40.90 -41.34 10.27
CA GLN A 1065 -39.83 -42.09 9.60
C GLN A 1065 -38.63 -41.17 9.34
N PRO A 1066 -37.39 -41.59 9.64
CA PRO A 1066 -36.22 -40.75 9.48
C PRO A 1066 -35.91 -40.56 8.00
N ALA A 1067 -36.36 -39.43 7.44
CA ALA A 1067 -35.80 -38.91 6.21
C ALA A 1067 -34.28 -38.72 6.40
N GLU A 1068 -33.50 -39.18 5.43
CA GLU A 1068 -32.04 -39.16 5.52
C GLU A 1068 -31.53 -37.72 5.60
N GLY A 1069 -31.21 -37.30 6.82
CA GLY A 1069 -30.77 -35.93 7.11
C GLY A 1069 -29.42 -35.62 6.46
N PRO A 1070 -29.10 -34.34 6.22
CA PRO A 1070 -27.76 -33.96 5.78
C PRO A 1070 -26.72 -34.53 6.78
N PRO A 1071 -25.58 -35.07 6.28
CA PRO A 1071 -24.66 -35.84 7.11
C PRO A 1071 -24.20 -35.05 8.33
N ALA A 1072 -24.09 -35.76 9.46
CA ALA A 1072 -23.73 -35.16 10.75
C ALA A 1072 -22.45 -34.32 10.62
N PHE A 1073 -22.48 -33.11 11.18
CA PHE A 1073 -21.36 -32.17 11.08
C PHE A 1073 -20.17 -32.71 11.87
N ASP A 1074 -19.23 -33.34 11.17
CA ASP A 1074 -17.91 -33.68 11.70
C ASP A 1074 -17.08 -32.38 11.86
N PRO A 1075 -16.81 -31.93 13.10
CA PRO A 1075 -16.04 -30.72 13.31
C PRO A 1075 -14.58 -30.86 12.86
N MET A 1076 -14.09 -32.09 12.66
CA MET A 1076 -12.70 -32.44 12.41
C MET A 1076 -12.44 -32.98 11.00
N GLY A 1077 -13.46 -33.12 10.15
CA GLY A 1077 -13.36 -33.74 8.82
C GLY A 1077 -12.40 -33.05 7.84
N GLY A 1078 -12.00 -31.81 8.13
CA GLY A 1078 -10.95 -31.05 7.42
C GLY A 1078 -9.59 -31.01 8.14
N GLY A 1079 -9.37 -31.85 9.17
CA GLY A 1079 -8.14 -31.90 9.97
C GLY A 1079 -8.03 -30.85 11.08
N PHE A 1080 -8.96 -29.89 11.17
CA PHE A 1080 -8.97 -28.81 12.18
C PHE A 1080 -10.40 -28.52 12.64
N PRO A 1081 -10.61 -28.14 13.92
CA PRO A 1081 -11.95 -27.91 14.48
C PRO A 1081 -12.64 -26.69 13.85
N VAL A 1082 -13.68 -26.94 13.05
CA VAL A 1082 -14.57 -25.91 12.49
C VAL A 1082 -15.83 -25.78 13.38
N PRO A 1083 -16.29 -24.58 13.71
CA PRO A 1083 -17.57 -24.39 14.42
C PRO A 1083 -18.77 -24.59 13.47
N PRO A 1084 -19.90 -25.13 13.97
CA PRO A 1084 -21.10 -25.35 13.16
C PRO A 1084 -21.74 -24.04 12.68
N LEU A 1085 -22.38 -24.09 11.50
CA LEU A 1085 -23.24 -23.02 11.00
C LEU A 1085 -24.61 -23.04 11.70
N PRO A 1086 -25.39 -21.93 11.68
CA PRO A 1086 -26.72 -21.89 12.28
C PRO A 1086 -27.65 -22.97 11.71
N GLY A 1087 -28.09 -23.90 12.56
CA GLY A 1087 -28.91 -25.05 12.18
C GLY A 1087 -28.14 -26.38 12.06
N GLN A 1088 -26.81 -26.38 12.23
CA GLN A 1088 -26.02 -27.61 12.39
C GLN A 1088 -25.80 -27.89 13.88
N GLU A 1089 -25.98 -29.15 14.28
CA GLU A 1089 -25.70 -29.62 15.65
C GLU A 1089 -24.40 -30.42 15.70
N VAL A 1090 -23.63 -30.26 16.78
CA VAL A 1090 -22.39 -31.00 17.00
C VAL A 1090 -22.73 -32.33 17.68
N PRO A 1091 -22.24 -33.49 17.19
CA PRO A 1091 -22.49 -34.77 17.84
C PRO A 1091 -21.98 -34.76 19.30
N PRO A 1092 -22.73 -35.34 20.25
CA PRO A 1092 -22.41 -35.26 21.67
C PRO A 1092 -21.07 -35.96 21.96
N VAL A 1093 -20.09 -35.21 22.46
CA VAL A 1093 -18.75 -35.73 22.78
C VAL A 1093 -18.87 -36.90 23.77
N PRO A 1094 -18.45 -38.13 23.41
CA PRO A 1094 -18.61 -39.28 24.28
C PRO A 1094 -17.81 -39.08 25.57
N ARG A 1095 -18.51 -39.11 26.71
CA ARG A 1095 -17.88 -38.92 28.03
C ARG A 1095 -16.81 -40.01 28.24
N ARG A 1096 -15.55 -39.59 28.27
CA ARG A 1096 -14.39 -40.46 28.50
C ARG A 1096 -14.61 -41.26 29.79
N ARG A 1097 -14.71 -42.59 29.68
CA ARG A 1097 -14.92 -43.47 30.84
C ARG A 1097 -13.80 -43.29 31.87
N PRO A 1098 -14.07 -43.39 33.18
CA PRO A 1098 -13.04 -43.30 34.21
C PRO A 1098 -11.88 -44.30 33.98
N ARG A 1099 -10.66 -43.80 34.10
CA ARG A 1099 -9.41 -44.51 33.76
C ARG A 1099 -9.02 -45.51 34.87
N ARG A 1100 -9.80 -46.58 35.05
CA ARG A 1100 -9.51 -47.62 36.07
C ARG A 1100 -9.57 -49.07 35.60
N GLU A 1101 -10.06 -49.33 34.39
CA GLU A 1101 -10.08 -50.67 33.79
C GLU A 1101 -9.43 -50.68 32.40
N ARG A 1102 -8.82 -51.82 32.11
CA ARG A 1102 -8.09 -52.36 30.95
C ARG A 1102 -8.44 -51.82 29.53
N GLU A 1103 -7.61 -52.01 28.50
CA GLU A 1103 -6.40 -52.86 28.35
C GLU A 1103 -5.36 -52.21 27.43
N LEU A 1104 -4.11 -52.68 27.46
CA LEU A 1104 -3.04 -52.23 26.54
C LEU A 1104 -3.03 -53.07 25.26
N ILE A 1105 -3.78 -52.64 24.24
CA ILE A 1105 -3.65 -53.19 22.88
C ILE A 1105 -2.58 -52.41 22.14
N VAL A 1106 -1.38 -52.99 22.06
CA VAL A 1106 -0.32 -52.52 21.16
C VAL A 1106 -0.61 -53.05 19.76
N SER A 1107 -0.65 -52.15 18.78
CA SER A 1107 -0.50 -52.50 17.36
C SER A 1107 0.60 -51.63 16.78
N GLY A 1108 1.65 -52.27 16.28
CA GLY A 1108 2.83 -51.61 15.72
C GLY A 1108 3.12 -52.11 14.31
N ALA A 1109 3.85 -51.31 13.56
CA ALA A 1109 4.38 -51.62 12.23
C ALA A 1109 5.63 -50.73 12.02
N PRO A 1110 6.62 -51.16 11.21
CA PRO A 1110 7.54 -52.21 11.64
C PRO A 1110 9.00 -51.72 11.70
N ASP A 1111 9.93 -52.66 11.89
CA ASP A 1111 11.36 -52.55 11.59
C ASP A 1111 12.21 -51.51 12.33
N THR A 1112 12.71 -51.92 13.50
CA THR A 1112 14.17 -51.87 13.75
C THR A 1112 14.60 -52.95 14.75
N GLN A 1113 15.65 -53.69 14.41
CA GLN A 1113 16.49 -54.41 15.38
C GLN A 1113 17.42 -53.37 16.06
N SER A 1114 18.03 -53.57 17.23
CA SER A 1114 18.36 -54.78 18.00
C SER A 1114 18.46 -54.47 19.52
N ASP A 1115 18.66 -55.52 20.34
CA ASP A 1115 19.38 -55.63 21.63
C ASP A 1115 19.54 -54.39 22.58
N GLY A 1116 19.44 -54.51 23.91
CA GLY A 1116 19.21 -55.69 24.75
C GLY A 1116 19.48 -55.41 26.26
N SER A 1117 19.07 -56.35 27.12
CA SER A 1117 19.42 -56.51 28.55
C SER A 1117 19.36 -55.33 29.54
N ALA A 1118 18.31 -55.35 30.37
CA ALA A 1118 18.34 -55.53 31.84
C ALA A 1118 19.03 -54.54 32.82
N GLY A 1119 18.40 -54.41 34.01
CA GLY A 1119 18.89 -53.71 35.21
C GLY A 1119 18.52 -52.21 35.23
N GLY A 1120 18.19 -51.59 36.38
CA GLY A 1120 17.98 -52.07 37.75
C GLY A 1120 17.47 -50.91 38.64
N PRO A 1121 16.82 -51.15 39.79
CA PRO A 1121 16.11 -50.10 40.53
C PRO A 1121 16.92 -49.46 41.68
N THR A 1122 16.80 -48.15 41.88
CA THR A 1122 17.02 -47.47 43.17
C THR A 1122 16.30 -46.10 43.25
N ASP A 1123 15.78 -45.82 44.45
CA ASP A 1123 15.74 -44.55 45.21
C ASP A 1123 15.79 -43.17 44.52
N GLY A 1124 14.96 -42.25 45.02
CA GLY A 1124 15.10 -40.80 44.76
C GLY A 1124 13.99 -39.97 45.41
N LYS A 1125 14.28 -39.37 46.58
CA LYS A 1125 13.32 -38.55 47.35
C LYS A 1125 12.91 -37.25 46.66
N GLU A 1126 11.74 -36.79 47.08
CA GLU A 1126 11.25 -35.41 47.04
C GLU A 1126 12.33 -34.35 47.39
N ALA A 1127 12.34 -33.23 46.66
CA ALA A 1127 12.24 -31.87 47.26
C ALA A 1127 12.02 -30.77 46.20
N SER A 1128 11.29 -29.72 46.60
CA SER A 1128 11.27 -28.32 46.11
C SER A 1128 11.10 -28.01 44.61
N ASP A 1129 9.97 -27.35 44.32
CA ASP A 1129 9.79 -26.07 43.60
C ASP A 1129 10.36 -25.90 42.17
N GLY A 1130 9.44 -25.64 41.23
CA GLY A 1130 9.68 -25.33 39.80
C GLY A 1130 8.38 -25.21 39.01
#